data_AF-A0A178FA86-F1
#
_entry.id   AF-A0A178FA86-F1
#
_cell.length_a   1.000
_cell.length_b   1.000
_cell.length_c   1.000
_cell.angle_alpha   90.00
_cell.angle_beta   90.00
_cell.angle_gamma   90.00
#
_symmetry.space_group_name_H-M   'P 1'
#
loop_
_entity.id
_entity.type
_entity.pdbx_description
1 polymer ?
#
loop_
_entity_poly.entity_id
_entity_poly.type
_entity_poly.pdbx_seq_one_letter_code
_entity_poly.pdbx_strand_id
1 'polypeptide(L)'
;MNLIRYPTIDLLPSGIGAITLLLLTISIVLLSPNEIADILVNAFLTCTHRIYDATGKRVMTGPRYKFPNGQMVDKFLDAKNKSWEWEKKYGKTYRIWAATIPEVVITDPADVEVLYRQSTDHLKASQANAGWLLTQLLGSGLGLINGARWTGLRKALDPTFSHQASMNLLRESLNVGAAEYVADIHKFALPGKQGTDGDEFIINATESLQRYPFFEVASIFYGKMSKDEQERLWELGRRYSEVFASVVMGGIHRLKLTKYLNTATWKKTRQYQEAWHQFNNDMYKSREIKDPSCAIVYDTVAESTFANLDIVTHAISSCIILLADAPNVQTELFAEIEKNKGNSEAYIPRKDTLLHHCLMESLRLRPVLTFTFPENPPREKTLGGFVIPKHTTIIVDAFAINIRNPFWAPDNRSYRPSRFATIKQSQLRYNLATYGYGPRKCLGQHIADKIIKSVVYHLFSRYKVSLEPMQALDGEFKVDKTSWVGLYDVNLKLKPRISYAVESQKPFVVRGGGHSNGFSTTSSPGIVLDLSQMRDVSVDIEKKVAIVQGGATMGDGLRAAASEGLAIATGTCNEVGLVGAALGGGIGRLLGHYGYAADTVVSMRVAVVGSSGRARIVEASREINPDLFWALRGSGHLFGVVVEATFRVFPWQHETWHSCLAFQPCDAGRVAEAVDRVSYRGGMQGRLVFCAPNKQPIVLLQLWYLGNPEEAAEKFEPLLGLPFMADHPLHSIGRLIPYVNLNDSSERICSYVGRKNLAAFGMRSISEASCMAALMVYMDFITQYPEALRTHILTEFYSMDMVSELDQDGEETSIPGKMRREVKYWVMPLAWYEDAALDDACAGLNRAVRDAFLTNTDGSRAESIAYINMPFEREAASNVFGDKQHLEKLRSLKQKWDPLNIIRVIFSKNDKLLSQGYHLSGIGYTPGARTLKGRHILSLRDPASACIGFTKENSDALKVTPVPHPFTPHDSDDDNSSLEGYPLHSRCWDLIQHNIGPVAGFKLDLLVAALRKQWDDLMPQLVAASTNYYSPLYAGPFDYFLAGRLGHSKEYRRVLAFRDYMHWDNKSFPRQPTLSLPDPVFIPELDSLFQNCRQKSSLIRRSSKRILTLDYRLPLEILMCIADYLTTQELYTMLTAFEEEFPIEYWKRQIPVDLFFELNYVDSESFPWAFFVSEVLSQNLHEKSGELWNRMHIMKLLAPIKDYMLQDKR
;
A
#
# COMPACT_ATOMS: atom_id res chain seq x y z
N MET A 1 13.23 -13.85 -95.88
CA MET A 1 13.08 -13.04 -97.10
C MET A 1 13.34 -11.59 -96.76
N ASN A 2 14.47 -11.06 -97.27
CA ASN A 2 14.94 -9.67 -97.42
C ASN A 2 14.21 -8.51 -96.71
N LEU A 3 14.92 -7.80 -95.81
CA LEU A 3 15.63 -6.53 -96.07
C LEU A 3 16.08 -5.87 -94.74
N ILE A 4 17.38 -5.54 -94.61
CA ILE A 4 17.95 -4.20 -94.32
C ILE A 4 19.47 -4.34 -94.05
N ARG A 5 20.22 -3.38 -94.61
CA ARG A 5 21.67 -3.32 -94.81
C ARG A 5 22.48 -3.13 -93.51
N TYR A 6 23.68 -3.74 -93.46
CA TYR A 6 24.77 -3.34 -92.56
C TYR A 6 25.64 -2.26 -93.21
N PRO A 7 26.09 -1.22 -92.50
CA PRO A 7 27.21 -0.40 -92.93
C PRO A 7 28.53 -1.03 -92.44
N THR A 8 29.51 -1.06 -93.34
CA THR A 8 30.93 -1.28 -93.08
C THR A 8 31.45 -0.27 -92.05
N ILE A 9 32.05 -0.75 -90.96
CA ILE A 9 32.81 0.06 -90.01
C ILE A 9 34.25 0.14 -90.52
N ASP A 10 34.72 1.36 -90.78
CA ASP A 10 36.11 1.68 -91.07
C ASP A 10 37.02 1.30 -89.90
N LEU A 11 38.18 0.71 -90.21
CA LEU A 11 39.25 0.43 -89.26
C LEU A 11 39.76 1.74 -88.63
N LEU A 12 39.64 1.84 -87.30
CA LEU A 12 40.33 2.86 -86.49
C LEU A 12 41.86 2.73 -86.64
N PRO A 13 42.63 3.84 -86.59
CA PRO A 13 44.08 3.80 -86.71
C PRO A 13 44.71 3.11 -85.49
N SER A 14 45.68 2.24 -85.75
CA SER A 14 46.42 1.40 -84.79
C SER A 14 47.08 2.15 -83.60
N GLY A 15 47.16 3.49 -83.64
CA GLY A 15 47.68 4.32 -82.54
C GLY A 15 46.68 4.63 -81.40
N ILE A 16 45.37 4.66 -81.67
CA ILE A 16 44.36 4.98 -80.64
C ILE A 16 44.13 3.75 -79.73
N GLY A 17 44.21 2.54 -80.29
CA GLY A 17 44.12 1.30 -79.52
C GLY A 17 45.23 1.20 -78.47
N ALA A 18 46.47 1.55 -78.81
CA ALA A 18 47.60 1.49 -77.89
C ALA A 18 47.50 2.53 -76.76
N ILE A 19 47.09 3.76 -77.05
CA ILE A 19 46.90 4.82 -76.04
C ILE A 19 45.71 4.52 -75.13
N THR A 20 44.62 3.98 -75.68
CA THR A 20 43.45 3.57 -74.88
C THR A 20 43.79 2.38 -73.99
N LEU A 21 44.57 1.40 -74.48
CA LEU A 21 45.03 0.26 -73.70
C LEU A 21 46.04 0.68 -72.62
N LEU A 22 46.92 1.65 -72.89
CA LEU A 22 47.87 2.23 -71.95
C LEU A 22 47.16 3.05 -70.86
N LEU A 23 46.17 3.87 -71.23
CA LEU A 23 45.33 4.60 -70.26
C LEU A 23 44.45 3.65 -69.44
N LEU A 24 43.94 2.55 -70.02
CA LEU A 24 43.23 1.50 -69.28
C LEU A 24 44.17 0.80 -68.30
N THR A 25 45.38 0.44 -68.72
CA THR A 25 46.36 -0.23 -67.86
C THR A 25 46.89 0.68 -66.76
N ILE A 26 47.16 1.95 -67.03
CA ILE A 26 47.52 2.96 -66.01
C ILE A 26 46.34 3.16 -65.04
N SER A 27 45.10 3.25 -65.53
CA SER A 27 43.91 3.35 -64.68
C SER A 27 43.68 2.09 -63.82
N ILE A 28 44.01 0.90 -64.33
CA ILE A 28 43.92 -0.36 -63.59
C ILE A 28 45.05 -0.50 -62.55
N VAL A 29 46.25 0.03 -62.82
CA VAL A 29 47.39 0.03 -61.88
C VAL A 29 47.20 1.05 -60.75
N LEU A 30 46.45 2.13 -60.99
CA LEU A 30 46.13 3.16 -59.99
C LEU A 30 44.94 2.82 -59.07
N LEU A 31 44.14 1.80 -59.41
CA LEU A 31 43.01 1.36 -58.61
C LEU A 31 43.42 0.24 -57.66
N SER A 32 42.95 0.31 -56.42
CA SER A 32 43.14 -0.79 -55.47
C SER A 32 42.42 -2.05 -55.94
N PRO A 33 42.89 -3.26 -55.58
CA PRO A 33 42.22 -4.52 -55.93
C PRO A 33 40.74 -4.57 -55.53
N ASN A 34 40.37 -3.88 -54.44
CA ASN A 34 38.98 -3.77 -54.00
C ASN A 34 38.15 -2.86 -54.91
N GLU A 35 38.70 -1.74 -55.41
CA GLU A 35 37.96 -0.87 -56.33
C GLU A 35 37.71 -1.54 -57.69
N ILE A 36 38.67 -2.34 -58.16
CA ILE A 36 38.47 -3.17 -59.36
C ILE A 36 37.38 -4.21 -59.10
N ALA A 37 37.42 -4.89 -57.95
CA ALA A 37 36.39 -5.83 -57.56
C ALA A 37 35.01 -5.16 -57.44
N ASP A 38 34.93 -3.96 -56.86
CA ASP A 38 33.71 -3.16 -56.76
C ASP A 38 33.11 -2.91 -58.13
N ILE A 39 33.90 -2.44 -59.09
CA ILE A 39 33.45 -2.12 -60.45
C ILE A 39 32.96 -3.38 -61.16
N LEU A 40 33.76 -4.46 -61.17
CA LEU A 40 33.45 -5.70 -61.86
C LEU A 40 32.23 -6.40 -61.26
N VAL A 41 32.20 -6.55 -59.94
CA VAL A 41 31.09 -7.20 -59.23
C VAL A 41 29.83 -6.34 -59.33
N ASN A 42 29.92 -5.01 -59.18
CA ASN A 42 28.76 -4.13 -59.36
C ASN A 42 28.19 -4.22 -60.77
N ALA A 43 29.03 -4.25 -61.81
CA ALA A 43 28.60 -4.37 -63.20
C ALA A 43 27.89 -5.72 -63.43
N PHE A 44 28.49 -6.82 -62.98
CA PHE A 44 27.89 -8.15 -63.06
C PHE A 44 26.54 -8.23 -62.32
N LEU A 45 26.51 -7.82 -61.05
CA LEU A 45 25.31 -7.89 -60.21
C LEU A 45 24.18 -6.97 -60.72
N THR A 46 24.52 -5.75 -61.17
CA THR A 46 23.52 -4.81 -61.70
C THR A 46 22.97 -5.24 -63.05
N CYS A 47 23.75 -5.99 -63.85
CA CYS A 47 23.26 -6.59 -65.09
C CYS A 47 22.37 -7.82 -64.87
N THR A 48 22.68 -8.63 -63.86
CA THR A 48 21.95 -9.88 -63.56
C THR A 48 20.67 -9.66 -62.76
N HIS A 49 20.64 -8.68 -61.85
CA HIS A 49 19.49 -8.38 -61.00
C HIS A 49 18.83 -7.04 -61.34
N ARG A 50 18.41 -6.88 -62.61
CA ARG A 50 17.64 -5.70 -63.05
C ARG A 50 16.19 -5.84 -62.62
N ILE A 51 15.67 -4.79 -61.99
CA ILE A 51 14.26 -4.66 -61.62
C ILE A 51 13.70 -3.49 -62.41
N TYR A 52 12.69 -3.75 -63.24
CA TYR A 52 12.09 -2.77 -64.13
C TYR A 52 10.84 -2.15 -63.51
N ASP A 53 10.54 -0.93 -63.91
CA ASP A 53 9.22 -0.34 -63.68
C ASP A 53 8.14 -1.03 -64.52
N ALA A 54 6.88 -0.76 -64.20
CA ALA A 54 5.74 -1.36 -64.93
C ALA A 54 5.75 -1.07 -66.44
N THR A 55 6.47 -0.02 -66.88
CA THR A 55 6.59 0.34 -68.30
C THR A 55 7.75 -0.35 -69.02
N GLY A 56 8.66 -1.00 -68.28
CA GLY A 56 9.88 -1.60 -68.80
C GLY A 56 10.97 -0.59 -69.19
N LYS A 57 10.76 0.71 -69.01
CA LYS A 57 11.67 1.78 -69.47
C LYS A 57 12.65 2.22 -68.39
N ARG A 58 12.29 2.12 -67.11
CA ARG A 58 13.13 2.55 -65.98
C ARG A 58 13.63 1.33 -65.21
N VAL A 59 14.92 1.31 -64.92
CA VAL A 59 15.54 0.29 -64.05
C VAL A 59 15.74 0.88 -62.66
N MET A 60 15.46 0.08 -61.63
CA MET A 60 15.70 0.44 -60.24
C MET A 60 17.18 0.73 -60.00
N THR A 61 17.46 1.85 -59.32
CA THR A 61 18.81 2.30 -59.00
C THR A 61 19.11 2.09 -57.50
N GLY A 62 20.37 2.28 -57.13
CA GLY A 62 20.84 2.11 -55.77
C GLY A 62 22.34 2.36 -55.63
N PRO A 63 22.89 2.32 -54.41
CA PRO A 63 24.32 2.42 -54.20
C PRO A 63 25.09 1.34 -54.98
N ARG A 64 26.29 1.71 -55.44
CA ARG A 64 27.22 0.76 -56.07
C ARG A 64 27.67 -0.27 -55.03
N TYR A 65 27.85 -1.52 -55.46
CA TYR A 65 28.39 -2.58 -54.62
C TYR A 65 29.74 -2.18 -54.00
N LYS A 66 29.96 -2.53 -52.73
CA LYS A 66 31.24 -2.38 -52.01
C LYS A 66 31.74 -3.75 -51.58
N PHE A 67 32.86 -4.18 -52.08
CA PHE A 67 33.45 -5.48 -51.83
C PHE A 67 33.98 -5.57 -50.39
N PRO A 68 33.84 -6.73 -49.72
CA PRO A 68 33.07 -7.92 -50.12
C PRO A 68 31.61 -7.92 -49.63
N ASN A 69 31.16 -6.85 -48.97
CA ASN A 69 29.96 -6.88 -48.12
C ASN A 69 28.70 -6.27 -48.74
N GLY A 70 28.81 -5.64 -49.91
CA GLY A 70 27.81 -4.70 -50.38
C GLY A 70 27.63 -3.56 -49.37
N GLN A 71 26.39 -3.23 -49.06
CA GLN A 71 25.98 -2.23 -48.08
C GLN A 71 25.70 -2.82 -46.69
N MET A 72 26.04 -4.08 -46.41
CA MET A 72 25.70 -4.70 -45.11
C MET A 72 26.23 -3.94 -43.89
N VAL A 73 27.49 -3.49 -43.93
CA VAL A 73 28.08 -2.75 -42.80
C VAL A 73 27.39 -1.40 -42.63
N ASP A 74 27.19 -0.68 -43.75
CA ASP A 74 26.47 0.60 -43.80
C ASP A 74 25.03 0.47 -43.23
N LYS A 75 24.34 -0.63 -43.56
CA LYS A 75 22.97 -0.94 -43.12
C LYS A 75 22.82 -1.12 -41.60
N PHE A 76 23.87 -1.51 -40.88
CA PHE A 76 23.82 -1.70 -39.42
C PHE A 76 24.50 -0.56 -38.67
N LEU A 77 25.72 -0.17 -39.06
CA LEU A 77 26.56 0.74 -38.27
C LEU A 77 26.36 2.23 -38.60
N ASP A 78 25.83 2.56 -39.78
CA ASP A 78 25.56 3.94 -40.23
C ASP A 78 24.13 4.12 -40.76
N ALA A 79 23.22 3.24 -40.31
CA ALA A 79 21.92 3.03 -40.94
C ALA A 79 21.06 4.30 -41.02
N LYS A 80 21.07 5.11 -39.96
CA LYS A 80 20.28 6.35 -39.85
C LYS A 80 20.68 7.37 -40.91
N ASN A 81 21.99 7.59 -41.10
CA ASN A 81 22.50 8.51 -42.10
C ASN A 81 22.24 7.99 -43.51
N LYS A 82 22.42 6.67 -43.70
CA LYS A 82 22.20 6.02 -45.01
C LYS A 82 20.73 5.99 -45.44
N SER A 83 19.79 5.89 -44.51
CA SER A 83 18.35 6.05 -44.79
C SER A 83 18.07 7.39 -45.50
N TRP A 84 18.63 8.50 -44.99
CA TRP A 84 18.50 9.82 -45.61
C TRP A 84 19.24 9.92 -46.94
N GLU A 85 20.52 9.53 -46.95
CA GLU A 85 21.39 9.66 -48.13
C GLU A 85 20.84 8.88 -49.33
N TRP A 86 20.45 7.62 -49.10
CA TRP A 86 20.01 6.74 -50.18
C TRP A 86 18.63 7.11 -50.71
N GLU A 87 17.67 7.45 -49.85
CA GLU A 87 16.38 7.92 -50.35
C GLU A 87 16.52 9.21 -51.16
N LYS A 88 17.30 10.19 -50.66
CA LYS A 88 17.52 11.46 -51.36
C LYS A 88 18.12 11.24 -52.76
N LYS A 89 19.00 10.25 -52.90
CA LYS A 89 19.73 9.98 -54.14
C LYS A 89 18.98 9.06 -55.12
N TYR A 90 18.24 8.07 -54.63
CA TYR A 90 17.65 7.00 -55.45
C TYR A 90 16.11 7.01 -55.44
N GLY A 91 15.48 7.80 -54.59
CA GLY A 91 14.03 7.88 -54.40
C GLY A 91 13.53 6.98 -53.28
N LYS A 92 12.21 6.93 -53.08
CA LYS A 92 11.53 6.18 -51.99
C LYS A 92 11.56 4.65 -52.12
N THR A 93 11.98 4.14 -53.28
CA THR A 93 12.16 2.71 -53.53
C THR A 93 13.45 2.51 -54.30
N TYR A 94 14.39 1.78 -53.71
CA TYR A 94 15.73 1.60 -54.24
C TYR A 94 16.30 0.24 -53.84
N ARG A 95 17.44 -0.15 -54.43
CA ARG A 95 18.11 -1.43 -54.15
C ARG A 95 19.43 -1.24 -53.42
N ILE A 96 19.67 -2.01 -52.37
CA ILE A 96 21.01 -2.17 -51.76
C ILE A 96 21.52 -3.60 -51.95
N TRP A 97 22.81 -3.82 -51.68
CA TRP A 97 23.43 -5.13 -51.76
C TRP A 97 23.73 -5.70 -50.37
N ALA A 98 23.18 -6.86 -50.05
CA ALA A 98 23.52 -7.64 -48.86
C ALA A 98 24.50 -8.75 -49.23
N ALA A 99 25.81 -8.51 -49.09
CA ALA A 99 26.81 -9.22 -49.87
C ALA A 99 26.40 -9.17 -51.36
N THR A 100 26.31 -10.29 -52.06
CA THR A 100 25.88 -10.33 -53.47
C THR A 100 24.36 -10.39 -53.67
N ILE A 101 23.56 -10.36 -52.60
CA ILE A 101 22.09 -10.51 -52.65
C ILE A 101 21.44 -9.13 -52.81
N PRO A 102 20.55 -8.91 -53.80
CA PRO A 102 19.83 -7.64 -53.91
C PRO A 102 18.72 -7.54 -52.86
N GLU A 103 18.69 -6.45 -52.10
CA GLU A 103 17.59 -6.11 -51.19
C GLU A 103 16.91 -4.82 -51.67
N VAL A 104 15.59 -4.87 -51.87
CA VAL A 104 14.77 -3.71 -52.20
C VAL A 104 14.36 -3.00 -50.91
N VAL A 105 14.68 -1.73 -50.80
CA VAL A 105 14.32 -0.87 -49.67
C VAL A 105 13.10 -0.06 -50.04
N ILE A 106 12.08 -0.08 -49.19
CA ILE A 106 10.90 0.78 -49.29
C ILE A 106 10.80 1.73 -48.11
N THR A 107 10.41 2.97 -48.38
CA THR A 107 10.32 4.04 -47.37
C THR A 107 8.93 4.68 -47.28
N ASP A 108 8.01 4.35 -48.20
CA ASP A 108 6.65 4.89 -48.24
C ASP A 108 5.65 3.97 -47.51
N PRO A 109 4.81 4.49 -46.60
CA PRO A 109 3.74 3.71 -45.96
C PRO A 109 2.79 3.01 -46.93
N ALA A 110 2.53 3.59 -48.11
CA ALA A 110 1.66 2.97 -49.11
C ALA A 110 2.27 1.67 -49.67
N ASP A 111 3.59 1.65 -49.88
CA ASP A 111 4.31 0.44 -50.33
C ASP A 111 4.37 -0.61 -49.21
N VAL A 112 4.50 -0.17 -47.95
CA VAL A 112 4.41 -1.08 -46.78
C VAL A 112 3.02 -1.74 -46.73
N GLU A 113 1.95 -0.97 -46.96
CA GLU A 113 0.60 -1.54 -47.05
C GLU A 113 0.49 -2.58 -48.17
N VAL A 114 0.95 -2.26 -49.39
CA VAL A 114 0.92 -3.18 -50.54
C VAL A 114 1.71 -4.47 -50.25
N LEU A 115 2.87 -4.34 -49.61
CA LEU A 115 3.69 -5.48 -49.20
C LEU A 115 2.92 -6.39 -48.24
N TYR A 116 2.32 -5.83 -47.19
CA TYR A 116 1.76 -6.60 -46.08
C TYR A 116 0.25 -6.91 -46.17
N ARG A 117 -0.49 -6.36 -47.15
CA ARG A 117 -1.92 -6.66 -47.37
C ARG A 117 -2.17 -8.16 -47.59
N GLN A 118 -1.20 -8.88 -48.17
CA GLN A 118 -1.22 -10.33 -48.38
C GLN A 118 0.13 -10.95 -47.98
N SER A 119 0.38 -11.08 -46.67
CA SER A 119 1.69 -11.46 -46.10
C SER A 119 1.73 -12.77 -45.32
N THR A 120 0.64 -13.55 -45.33
CA THR A 120 0.53 -14.80 -44.54
C THR A 120 1.60 -15.84 -44.88
N ASP A 121 2.18 -15.78 -46.07
CA ASP A 121 3.17 -16.73 -46.60
C ASP A 121 4.53 -16.10 -46.91
N HIS A 122 4.83 -14.91 -46.36
CA HIS A 122 6.17 -14.32 -46.47
C HIS A 122 7.24 -15.21 -45.83
N LEU A 123 8.34 -15.40 -46.55
CA LEU A 123 9.51 -16.11 -46.07
C LEU A 123 10.51 -15.11 -45.48
N LYS A 124 11.20 -15.45 -44.40
CA LYS A 124 12.40 -14.73 -43.99
C LYS A 124 13.54 -15.07 -44.94
N ALA A 125 14.38 -14.09 -45.27
CA ALA A 125 15.53 -14.34 -46.11
C ALA A 125 16.49 -15.35 -45.43
N SER A 126 17.09 -16.23 -46.23
CA SER A 126 18.00 -17.26 -45.72
C SER A 126 19.15 -16.60 -44.95
N GLN A 127 19.36 -17.02 -43.70
CA GLN A 127 20.41 -16.47 -42.82
C GLN A 127 20.33 -14.94 -42.66
N ALA A 128 19.14 -14.36 -42.81
CA ALA A 128 18.91 -12.91 -42.84
C ALA A 128 19.85 -12.14 -43.80
N ASN A 129 20.34 -12.80 -44.86
CA ASN A 129 21.38 -12.32 -45.77
C ASN A 129 22.73 -11.93 -45.10
N ALA A 130 22.94 -12.33 -43.83
CA ALA A 130 24.18 -12.08 -43.09
C ALA A 130 25.25 -13.16 -43.32
N GLY A 131 24.88 -14.29 -43.92
CA GLY A 131 25.80 -15.37 -44.29
C GLY A 131 25.96 -16.45 -43.21
N TRP A 132 26.86 -17.40 -43.49
CA TRP A 132 26.91 -18.70 -42.81
C TRP A 132 27.14 -18.62 -41.30
N LEU A 133 27.96 -17.67 -40.84
CA LEU A 133 28.30 -17.56 -39.42
C LEU A 133 27.08 -17.27 -38.53
N LEU A 134 26.06 -16.54 -39.03
CA LEU A 134 24.84 -16.30 -38.27
C LEU A 134 24.12 -17.61 -37.93
N THR A 135 24.08 -18.56 -38.86
CA THR A 135 23.50 -19.90 -38.62
C THR A 135 24.31 -20.70 -37.60
N GLN A 136 25.59 -20.39 -37.40
CA GLN A 136 26.39 -21.08 -36.38
C GLN A 136 26.12 -20.54 -34.97
N LEU A 137 25.70 -19.28 -34.86
CA LEU A 137 25.31 -18.69 -33.58
C LEU A 137 23.87 -19.02 -33.19
N LEU A 138 22.93 -18.86 -34.13
CA LEU A 138 21.50 -18.94 -33.86
C LEU A 138 20.84 -20.23 -34.35
N GLY A 139 21.62 -21.13 -34.98
CA GLY A 139 21.12 -22.41 -35.48
C GLY A 139 19.88 -22.28 -36.36
N SER A 140 18.88 -23.11 -36.05
CA SER A 140 17.53 -23.11 -36.62
C SER A 140 16.51 -22.36 -35.76
N GLY A 141 16.90 -21.23 -35.16
CA GLY A 141 16.00 -20.38 -34.37
C GLY A 141 14.75 -19.95 -35.14
N LEU A 142 13.67 -19.69 -34.41
CA LEU A 142 12.35 -19.32 -34.94
C LEU A 142 12.42 -18.19 -35.99
N GLY A 143 13.27 -17.18 -35.80
CA GLY A 143 13.41 -16.06 -36.74
C GLY A 143 14.16 -16.40 -38.04
N LEU A 144 14.85 -17.54 -38.11
CA LEU A 144 15.63 -17.96 -39.28
C LEU A 144 14.98 -19.09 -40.10
N ILE A 145 13.95 -19.73 -39.56
CA ILE A 145 13.25 -20.85 -40.22
C ILE A 145 11.98 -20.39 -40.95
N ASN A 146 11.52 -21.24 -41.89
CA ASN A 146 10.42 -20.97 -42.80
C ASN A 146 9.47 -22.18 -42.94
N GLY A 147 8.28 -21.96 -43.50
CA GLY A 147 7.33 -23.01 -43.89
C GLY A 147 6.78 -23.83 -42.72
N ALA A 148 6.70 -25.15 -42.90
CA ALA A 148 6.13 -26.08 -41.91
C ALA A 148 6.90 -26.06 -40.58
N ARG A 149 8.25 -25.95 -40.62
CA ARG A 149 9.08 -25.87 -39.40
C ARG A 149 8.76 -24.63 -38.58
N TRP A 150 8.64 -23.47 -39.24
CA TRP A 150 8.26 -22.22 -38.56
C TRP A 150 6.85 -22.33 -37.97
N THR A 151 5.88 -22.84 -38.74
CA THR A 151 4.48 -22.95 -38.30
C THR A 151 4.34 -23.89 -37.11
N GLY A 152 5.02 -25.05 -37.12
CA GLY A 152 5.01 -26.00 -36.02
C GLY A 152 5.62 -25.43 -34.74
N LEU A 153 6.78 -24.75 -34.84
CA LEU A 153 7.42 -24.15 -33.69
C LEU A 153 6.63 -22.94 -33.14
N ARG A 154 6.05 -22.12 -34.01
CA ARG A 154 5.21 -20.99 -33.60
C ARG A 154 3.97 -21.48 -32.86
N LYS A 155 3.32 -22.54 -33.35
CA LYS A 155 2.19 -23.19 -32.66
C LYS A 155 2.56 -23.68 -31.25
N ALA A 156 3.79 -24.17 -31.06
CA ALA A 156 4.26 -24.62 -29.76
C ALA A 156 4.57 -23.47 -28.79
N LEU A 157 5.09 -22.34 -29.28
CA LEU A 157 5.54 -21.22 -28.45
C LEU A 157 4.49 -20.13 -28.21
N ASP A 158 3.55 -19.91 -29.14
CA ASP A 158 2.53 -18.86 -29.03
C ASP A 158 1.76 -18.85 -27.69
N PRO A 159 1.37 -20.01 -27.09
CA PRO A 159 0.72 -20.01 -25.78
C PRO A 159 1.56 -19.37 -24.68
N THR A 160 2.87 -19.62 -24.65
CA THR A 160 3.82 -19.10 -23.65
C THR A 160 4.02 -17.59 -23.76
N PHE A 161 3.90 -17.03 -24.97
CA PHE A 161 4.07 -15.60 -25.23
C PHE A 161 2.75 -14.86 -25.47
N SER A 162 1.63 -15.50 -25.17
CA SER A 162 0.29 -14.94 -25.30
C SER A 162 0.11 -13.71 -24.39
N HIS A 163 -0.89 -12.88 -24.71
CA HIS A 163 -1.26 -11.77 -23.83
C HIS A 163 -1.55 -12.26 -22.40
N GLN A 164 -2.29 -13.36 -22.25
CA GLN A 164 -2.63 -13.93 -20.95
C GLN A 164 -1.38 -14.42 -20.19
N ALA A 165 -0.50 -15.17 -20.84
CA ALA A 165 0.75 -15.64 -20.22
C ALA A 165 1.62 -14.47 -19.75
N SER A 166 1.74 -13.42 -20.58
CA SER A 166 2.49 -12.22 -20.21
C SER A 166 1.89 -11.44 -19.02
N MET A 167 0.57 -11.55 -18.79
CA MET A 167 -0.08 -10.96 -17.62
C MET A 167 0.23 -11.75 -16.35
N ASN A 168 0.25 -13.09 -16.44
CA ASN A 168 0.61 -13.94 -15.31
C ASN A 168 2.07 -13.71 -14.91
N LEU A 169 2.99 -13.71 -15.88
CA LEU A 169 4.41 -13.41 -15.65
C LEU A 169 4.63 -12.04 -14.98
N LEU A 170 3.83 -11.02 -15.32
CA LEU A 170 3.92 -9.72 -14.65
C LEU A 170 3.60 -9.78 -13.17
N ARG A 171 2.54 -10.50 -12.80
CA ARG A 171 2.10 -10.66 -11.42
C ARG A 171 3.06 -11.53 -10.62
N GLU A 172 3.57 -12.58 -11.24
CA GLU A 172 4.42 -13.57 -10.58
C GLU A 172 5.87 -13.09 -10.39
N SER A 173 6.46 -12.43 -11.41
CA SER A 173 7.90 -12.10 -11.37
C SER A 173 8.27 -10.72 -11.93
N LEU A 174 7.83 -10.34 -13.13
CA LEU A 174 8.44 -9.21 -13.85
C LEU A 174 8.27 -7.86 -13.14
N ASN A 175 7.20 -7.67 -12.38
CA ASN A 175 6.97 -6.42 -11.64
C ASN A 175 7.86 -6.35 -10.40
N VAL A 176 7.95 -7.44 -9.64
CA VAL A 176 8.77 -7.55 -8.42
C VAL A 176 10.25 -7.53 -8.78
N GLY A 177 10.67 -8.32 -9.77
CA GLY A 177 12.06 -8.33 -10.26
C GLY A 177 12.53 -6.95 -10.71
N ALA A 178 11.69 -6.18 -11.41
CA ALA A 178 12.02 -4.80 -11.79
C ALA A 178 12.15 -3.89 -10.57
N ALA A 179 11.28 -4.05 -9.57
CA ALA A 179 11.33 -3.27 -8.33
C ALA A 179 12.62 -3.53 -7.55
N GLU A 180 13.00 -4.80 -7.42
CA GLU A 180 14.24 -5.26 -6.77
C GLU A 180 15.47 -4.76 -7.52
N TYR A 181 15.50 -4.94 -8.85
CA TYR A 181 16.61 -4.50 -9.68
C TYR A 181 16.82 -2.98 -9.60
N VAL A 182 15.74 -2.19 -9.65
CA VAL A 182 15.82 -0.73 -9.51
C VAL A 182 16.21 -0.32 -8.09
N ALA A 183 15.85 -1.08 -7.05
CA ALA A 183 16.30 -0.80 -5.69
C ALA A 183 17.82 -0.86 -5.57
N ASP A 184 18.42 -1.80 -6.28
CA ASP A 184 19.86 -2.03 -6.33
C ASP A 184 20.59 -1.23 -7.40
N ILE A 185 19.91 -0.33 -8.13
CA ILE A 185 20.52 0.38 -9.27
C ILE A 185 21.71 1.27 -8.86
N HIS A 186 21.75 1.69 -7.59
CA HIS A 186 22.86 2.43 -7.00
C HIS A 186 24.20 1.66 -6.99
N LYS A 187 24.16 0.32 -7.05
CA LYS A 187 25.36 -0.53 -7.15
C LYS A 187 26.09 -0.37 -8.48
N PHE A 188 25.42 0.18 -9.50
CA PHE A 188 26.01 0.52 -10.79
C PHE A 188 26.54 1.96 -10.85
N ALA A 189 26.63 2.65 -9.71
CA ALA A 189 27.19 4.00 -9.65
C ALA A 189 28.66 4.02 -10.14
N LEU A 190 28.98 4.98 -11.00
CA LEU A 190 30.34 5.17 -11.49
C LEU A 190 31.28 5.57 -10.33
N PRO A 191 32.51 5.01 -10.26
CA PRO A 191 33.47 5.34 -9.21
C PRO A 191 33.74 6.85 -9.11
N GLY A 192 33.69 7.41 -7.90
CA GLY A 192 33.94 8.84 -7.66
C GLY A 192 32.85 9.81 -8.14
N LYS A 193 31.68 9.29 -8.58
CA LYS A 193 30.54 10.08 -9.08
C LYS A 193 29.30 9.94 -8.19
N GLN A 194 29.51 9.97 -6.88
CA GLN A 194 28.46 10.08 -5.86
C GLN A 194 28.36 11.55 -5.40
N GLY A 195 27.14 12.03 -5.19
CA GLY A 195 26.87 13.39 -4.71
C GLY A 195 27.40 13.60 -3.29
N THR A 196 27.56 14.87 -2.89
CA THR A 196 28.11 15.28 -1.59
C THR A 196 27.35 14.72 -0.39
N ASP A 197 26.06 14.42 -0.56
CA ASP A 197 25.18 13.89 0.49
C ASP A 197 24.98 12.36 0.38
N GLY A 198 25.69 11.68 -0.53
CA GLY A 198 25.62 10.22 -0.75
C GLY A 198 24.36 9.69 -1.46
N ASP A 199 23.30 10.49 -1.55
CA ASP A 199 22.00 10.05 -2.07
C ASP A 199 21.84 10.21 -3.61
N GLU A 200 22.63 11.07 -4.24
CA GLU A 200 22.65 11.25 -5.70
C GLU A 200 23.81 10.48 -6.33
N PHE A 201 23.60 9.82 -7.46
CA PHE A 201 24.65 9.06 -8.14
C PHE A 201 24.45 9.04 -9.66
N ILE A 202 25.54 8.71 -10.37
CA ILE A 202 25.55 8.63 -11.83
C ILE A 202 25.78 7.19 -12.28
N ILE A 203 24.97 6.71 -13.22
CA ILE A 203 25.10 5.38 -13.85
C ILE A 203 25.22 5.52 -15.37
N ASN A 204 25.89 4.59 -16.04
CA ASN A 204 25.79 4.46 -17.50
C ASN A 204 24.49 3.75 -17.89
N ALA A 205 23.66 4.35 -18.74
CA ALA A 205 22.33 3.85 -19.09
C ALA A 205 22.36 2.43 -19.69
N THR A 206 23.28 2.15 -20.61
CA THR A 206 23.32 0.85 -21.28
C THR A 206 23.84 -0.22 -20.34
N GLU A 207 24.99 0.01 -19.69
CA GLU A 207 25.64 -0.98 -18.82
C GLU A 207 24.75 -1.36 -17.62
N SER A 208 24.11 -0.37 -16.99
CA SER A 208 23.29 -0.59 -15.80
C SER A 208 21.93 -1.24 -16.09
N LEU A 209 21.44 -1.22 -17.33
CA LEU A 209 20.11 -1.74 -17.70
C LEU A 209 20.17 -3.04 -18.50
N GLN A 210 21.34 -3.48 -18.94
CA GLN A 210 21.50 -4.65 -19.81
C GLN A 210 21.22 -5.99 -19.11
N ARG A 211 21.56 -6.12 -17.82
CA ARG A 211 21.48 -7.40 -17.10
C ARG A 211 20.04 -7.83 -16.84
N TYR A 212 19.18 -6.91 -16.43
CA TYR A 212 17.79 -7.21 -16.07
C TYR A 212 16.98 -7.92 -17.17
N PRO A 213 16.78 -7.33 -18.37
CA PRO A 213 15.95 -7.96 -19.41
C PRO A 213 16.53 -9.29 -19.90
N PHE A 214 17.86 -9.44 -19.86
CA PHE A 214 18.54 -10.67 -20.25
C PHE A 214 18.17 -11.85 -19.34
N PHE A 215 18.23 -11.65 -18.02
CA PHE A 215 17.90 -12.71 -17.06
C PHE A 215 16.40 -12.97 -16.93
N GLU A 216 15.57 -11.93 -17.06
CA GLU A 216 14.11 -12.11 -17.03
C GLU A 216 13.61 -12.94 -18.21
N VAL A 217 14.19 -12.79 -19.40
CA VAL A 217 13.80 -13.64 -20.53
C VAL A 217 14.37 -15.05 -20.39
N ALA A 218 15.57 -15.21 -19.84
CA ALA A 218 16.12 -16.53 -19.54
C ALA A 218 15.25 -17.30 -18.54
N SER A 219 14.72 -16.62 -17.52
CA SER A 219 13.89 -17.24 -16.47
C SER A 219 12.56 -17.78 -17.00
N ILE A 220 12.03 -17.25 -18.10
CA ILE A 220 10.84 -17.80 -18.78
C ILE A 220 11.10 -19.23 -19.27
N PHE A 221 12.32 -19.52 -19.71
CA PHE A 221 12.69 -20.84 -20.23
C PHE A 221 13.22 -21.79 -19.15
N TYR A 222 13.98 -21.27 -18.17
CA TYR A 222 14.69 -22.09 -17.18
C TYR A 222 14.13 -22.02 -15.76
N GLY A 223 13.14 -21.16 -15.50
CA GLY A 223 12.68 -20.80 -14.17
C GLY A 223 13.66 -19.88 -13.42
N LYS A 224 13.47 -19.75 -12.11
CA LYS A 224 14.36 -18.93 -11.25
C LYS A 224 15.79 -19.47 -11.30
N MET A 225 16.76 -18.59 -11.54
CA MET A 225 18.18 -18.92 -11.67
C MET A 225 18.97 -18.50 -10.44
N SER A 226 19.94 -19.31 -10.02
CA SER A 226 20.91 -18.95 -8.97
C SER A 226 21.93 -17.91 -9.49
N LYS A 227 22.67 -17.26 -8.58
CA LYS A 227 23.71 -16.29 -8.96
C LYS A 227 24.78 -16.92 -9.86
N ASP A 228 25.20 -18.15 -9.54
CA ASP A 228 26.20 -18.87 -10.34
C ASP A 228 25.68 -19.22 -11.74
N GLU A 229 24.41 -19.63 -11.84
CA GLU A 229 23.76 -19.88 -13.13
C GLU A 229 23.68 -18.59 -13.97
N GLN A 230 23.33 -17.46 -13.34
CA GLN A 230 23.29 -16.15 -13.99
C GLN A 230 24.67 -15.71 -14.49
N GLU A 231 25.73 -15.83 -13.68
CA GLU A 231 27.08 -15.43 -14.10
C GLU A 231 27.62 -16.31 -15.23
N ARG A 232 27.36 -17.62 -15.22
CA ARG A 232 27.70 -18.52 -16.34
C ARG A 232 26.99 -18.09 -17.63
N LEU A 233 25.71 -17.75 -17.54
CA LEU A 233 24.92 -17.28 -18.70
C LEU A 233 25.38 -15.89 -19.18
N TRP A 234 25.80 -15.02 -18.26
CA TRP A 234 26.35 -13.70 -18.58
C TRP A 234 27.64 -13.80 -19.39
N GLU A 235 28.56 -14.68 -18.98
CA GLU A 235 29.80 -14.96 -19.71
C GLU A 235 29.52 -15.55 -21.11
N LEU A 236 28.51 -16.41 -21.23
CA LEU A 236 28.02 -16.88 -22.54
C LEU A 236 27.51 -15.74 -23.42
N GLY A 237 26.82 -14.75 -22.82
CA GLY A 237 26.37 -13.55 -23.50
C GLY A 237 27.53 -12.75 -24.09
N ARG A 238 28.61 -12.54 -23.33
CA ARG A 238 29.82 -11.88 -23.86
C ARG A 238 30.43 -12.62 -25.04
N ARG A 239 30.56 -13.95 -24.94
CA ARG A 239 31.09 -14.79 -26.02
C ARG A 239 30.21 -14.71 -27.28
N TYR A 240 28.89 -14.72 -27.09
CA TYR A 240 27.92 -14.53 -28.18
C TYR A 240 28.15 -13.18 -28.89
N SER A 241 28.18 -12.07 -28.14
CA SER A 241 28.33 -10.73 -28.71
C SER A 241 29.65 -10.55 -29.48
N GLU A 242 30.76 -11.13 -29.00
CA GLU A 242 32.05 -11.10 -29.71
C GLU A 242 32.00 -11.78 -31.09
N VAL A 243 31.33 -12.94 -31.18
CA VAL A 243 31.19 -13.64 -32.46
C VAL A 243 30.16 -12.93 -33.34
N PHE A 244 29.08 -12.40 -32.76
CA PHE A 244 28.05 -11.67 -33.50
C PHE A 244 28.59 -10.40 -34.16
N ALA A 245 29.51 -9.67 -33.51
CA ALA A 245 30.20 -8.54 -34.13
C ALA A 245 30.91 -8.94 -35.45
N SER A 246 31.46 -10.15 -35.53
CA SER A 246 32.06 -10.67 -36.77
C SER A 246 31.04 -10.97 -37.87
N VAL A 247 29.79 -11.30 -37.50
CA VAL A 247 28.67 -11.47 -38.46
C VAL A 247 28.31 -10.13 -39.11
N VAL A 248 28.27 -9.06 -38.32
CA VAL A 248 27.97 -7.70 -38.78
C VAL A 248 29.09 -7.21 -39.71
N MET A 249 30.34 -7.30 -39.26
CA MET A 249 31.51 -6.87 -40.02
C MET A 249 31.70 -7.66 -41.33
N GLY A 250 31.31 -8.94 -41.35
CA GLY A 250 31.25 -9.75 -42.57
C GLY A 250 32.62 -10.19 -43.10
N GLY A 251 32.87 -9.97 -44.39
CA GLY A 251 34.10 -10.43 -45.05
C GLY A 251 34.15 -11.96 -45.22
N ILE A 252 35.31 -12.56 -44.98
CA ILE A 252 35.50 -14.01 -45.09
C ILE A 252 34.52 -14.79 -44.20
N HIS A 253 34.10 -14.21 -43.07
CA HIS A 253 33.19 -14.82 -42.09
C HIS A 253 31.79 -15.12 -42.65
N ARG A 254 31.39 -14.51 -43.77
CA ARG A 254 30.12 -14.85 -44.43
C ARG A 254 30.18 -16.19 -45.15
N LEU A 255 31.38 -16.67 -45.50
CA LEU A 255 31.60 -17.89 -46.26
C LEU A 255 31.79 -19.11 -45.36
N LYS A 256 31.23 -20.24 -45.79
CA LYS A 256 31.39 -21.54 -45.14
C LYS A 256 32.86 -22.02 -45.11
N LEU A 257 33.72 -21.46 -45.96
CA LEU A 257 35.16 -21.80 -46.01
C LEU A 257 35.89 -21.49 -44.70
N THR A 258 35.43 -20.50 -43.93
CA THR A 258 36.09 -20.09 -42.68
C THR A 258 36.26 -21.20 -41.65
N LYS A 259 35.39 -22.22 -41.67
CA LYS A 259 35.53 -23.39 -40.79
C LYS A 259 36.79 -24.21 -41.07
N TYR A 260 37.29 -24.19 -42.31
CA TYR A 260 38.50 -24.90 -42.73
C TYR A 260 39.76 -24.05 -42.56
N LEU A 261 39.62 -22.72 -42.55
CA LEU A 261 40.74 -21.77 -42.39
C LEU A 261 41.17 -21.56 -40.93
N ASN A 262 40.50 -22.21 -39.97
CA ASN A 262 40.80 -22.16 -38.53
C ASN A 262 40.98 -20.73 -37.96
N THR A 263 40.17 -19.78 -38.44
CA THR A 263 40.24 -18.37 -38.03
C THR A 263 39.96 -18.19 -36.54
N ALA A 264 40.45 -17.09 -35.96
CA ALA A 264 40.18 -16.76 -34.56
C ALA A 264 38.67 -16.70 -34.25
N THR A 265 37.88 -16.06 -35.13
CA THR A 265 36.42 -16.02 -35.04
C THR A 265 35.80 -17.42 -35.04
N TRP A 266 36.28 -18.34 -35.88
CA TRP A 266 35.76 -19.71 -35.91
C TRP A 266 36.08 -20.48 -34.63
N LYS A 267 37.27 -20.28 -34.04
CA LYS A 267 37.61 -20.85 -32.72
C LYS A 267 36.67 -20.34 -31.62
N LYS A 268 36.43 -19.03 -31.56
CA LYS A 268 35.47 -18.41 -30.64
C LYS A 268 34.04 -18.93 -30.84
N THR A 269 33.63 -19.13 -32.09
CA THR A 269 32.32 -19.69 -32.44
C THR A 269 32.15 -21.10 -31.86
N ARG A 270 33.16 -21.97 -32.01
CA ARG A 270 33.13 -23.33 -31.44
C ARG A 270 33.08 -23.32 -29.92
N GLN A 271 33.90 -22.47 -29.29
CA GLN A 271 33.89 -22.30 -27.83
C GLN A 271 32.52 -21.83 -27.30
N TYR A 272 31.86 -20.91 -28.01
CA TYR A 272 30.49 -20.51 -27.69
C TYR A 272 29.50 -21.68 -27.83
N GLN A 273 29.53 -22.40 -28.96
CA GLN A 273 28.62 -23.52 -29.20
C GLN A 273 28.77 -24.62 -28.15
N GLU A 274 30.00 -25.03 -27.85
CA GLU A 274 30.31 -26.02 -26.81
C GLU A 274 29.78 -25.58 -25.44
N ALA A 275 30.08 -24.34 -25.03
CA ALA A 275 29.64 -23.81 -23.76
C ALA A 275 28.11 -23.62 -23.69
N TRP A 276 27.45 -23.25 -24.80
CA TRP A 276 26.00 -23.12 -24.89
C TRP A 276 25.30 -24.48 -24.75
N HIS A 277 25.79 -25.50 -25.45
CA HIS A 277 25.27 -26.85 -25.32
C HIS A 277 25.47 -27.41 -23.92
N GLN A 278 26.66 -27.21 -23.33
CA GLN A 278 26.94 -27.64 -21.96
C GLN A 278 26.01 -26.95 -20.95
N PHE A 279 25.86 -25.62 -21.04
CA PHE A 279 24.97 -24.87 -20.15
C PHE A 279 23.53 -25.37 -20.24
N ASN A 280 23.00 -25.57 -21.44
CA ASN A 280 21.65 -26.13 -21.60
C ASN A 280 21.57 -27.52 -20.96
N ASN A 281 22.47 -28.44 -21.31
CA ASN A 281 22.45 -29.79 -20.75
C ASN A 281 22.46 -29.80 -19.21
N ASP A 282 23.24 -28.90 -18.60
CA ASP A 282 23.29 -28.75 -17.14
C ASP A 282 21.96 -28.22 -16.57
N MET A 283 21.37 -27.20 -17.19
CA MET A 283 20.08 -26.62 -16.77
C MET A 283 18.93 -27.64 -16.89
N TYR A 284 18.87 -28.42 -17.97
CA TYR A 284 17.84 -29.44 -18.14
C TYR A 284 17.96 -30.56 -17.11
N LYS A 285 19.20 -31.01 -16.85
CA LYS A 285 19.47 -32.01 -15.81
C LYS A 285 19.09 -31.50 -14.43
N SER A 286 19.44 -30.26 -14.09
CA SER A 286 19.17 -29.71 -12.76
C SER A 286 17.69 -29.41 -12.51
N ARG A 287 16.90 -29.21 -13.57
CA ARG A 287 15.45 -28.93 -13.49
C ARG A 287 14.57 -30.16 -13.80
N GLU A 288 15.18 -31.35 -13.97
CA GLU A 288 14.49 -32.60 -14.32
C GLU A 288 13.56 -32.50 -15.54
N ILE A 289 13.87 -31.59 -16.47
CA ILE A 289 13.06 -31.39 -17.66
C ILE A 289 13.34 -32.54 -18.62
N LYS A 290 12.29 -33.27 -19.04
CA LYS A 290 12.40 -34.33 -20.04
C LYS A 290 13.05 -33.77 -21.31
N ASP A 291 14.07 -34.47 -21.81
CA ASP A 291 14.88 -34.06 -22.97
C ASP A 291 13.97 -33.52 -24.10
N PRO A 292 14.02 -32.21 -24.41
CA PRO A 292 13.31 -31.69 -25.56
C PRO A 292 14.01 -32.28 -26.77
N SER A 293 13.40 -33.30 -27.36
CA SER A 293 13.92 -34.10 -28.46
C SER A 293 14.15 -33.33 -29.78
N CYS A 294 14.37 -32.01 -29.74
CA CYS A 294 14.54 -31.16 -30.90
C CYS A 294 15.55 -30.03 -30.63
N ALA A 295 16.73 -30.10 -31.29
CA ALA A 295 17.74 -29.04 -31.30
C ALA A 295 17.20 -27.64 -31.66
N ILE A 296 16.07 -27.57 -32.37
CA ILE A 296 15.37 -26.33 -32.74
C ILE A 296 14.93 -25.52 -31.50
N VAL A 297 14.67 -26.17 -30.36
CA VAL A 297 14.29 -25.50 -29.12
C VAL A 297 15.48 -24.72 -28.55
N TYR A 298 16.68 -25.32 -28.46
CA TYR A 298 17.89 -24.64 -27.99
C TYR A 298 18.23 -23.40 -28.81
N ASP A 299 18.12 -23.52 -30.13
CA ASP A 299 18.40 -22.44 -31.06
C ASP A 299 17.43 -21.25 -30.86
N THR A 300 16.17 -21.55 -30.56
CA THR A 300 15.15 -20.52 -30.31
C THR A 300 15.29 -19.89 -28.93
N VAL A 301 15.72 -20.66 -27.92
CA VAL A 301 16.07 -20.11 -26.60
C VAL A 301 17.27 -19.19 -26.70
N ALA A 302 18.30 -19.57 -27.48
CA ALA A 302 19.46 -18.72 -27.76
C ALA A 302 19.02 -17.41 -28.43
N GLU A 303 18.28 -17.50 -29.54
CA GLU A 303 17.74 -16.33 -30.24
C GLU A 303 16.93 -15.44 -29.31
N SER A 304 16.03 -16.02 -28.52
CA SER A 304 15.15 -15.28 -27.61
C SER A 304 15.95 -14.64 -26.47
N THR A 305 16.95 -15.31 -25.90
CA THR A 305 17.68 -14.83 -24.72
C THR A 305 18.73 -13.79 -25.12
N PHE A 306 19.60 -14.11 -26.08
CA PHE A 306 20.72 -13.24 -26.44
C PHE A 306 20.28 -11.99 -27.22
N ALA A 307 19.14 -12.02 -27.93
CA ALA A 307 18.60 -10.80 -28.52
C ALA A 307 18.29 -9.71 -27.47
N ASN A 308 17.99 -10.09 -26.22
CA ASN A 308 17.68 -9.13 -25.15
C ASN A 308 18.91 -8.38 -24.63
N LEU A 309 20.14 -8.85 -24.89
CA LEU A 309 21.36 -8.12 -24.56
C LEU A 309 21.42 -6.76 -25.26
N ASP A 310 20.92 -6.70 -26.49
CA ASP A 310 21.01 -5.52 -27.34
C ASP A 310 19.63 -4.87 -27.54
N ILE A 311 18.62 -5.64 -27.95
CA ILE A 311 17.32 -5.10 -28.41
C ILE A 311 16.53 -4.46 -27.27
N VAL A 312 16.27 -5.21 -26.19
CA VAL A 312 15.46 -4.69 -25.09
C VAL A 312 16.25 -3.69 -24.28
N THR A 313 17.56 -3.90 -24.09
CA THR A 313 18.47 -2.90 -23.53
C THR A 313 18.35 -1.56 -24.27
N HIS A 314 18.43 -1.56 -25.61
CA HIS A 314 18.23 -0.35 -26.42
C HIS A 314 16.87 0.30 -26.17
N ALA A 315 15.79 -0.48 -26.12
CA ALA A 315 14.44 0.04 -25.92
C ALA A 315 14.25 0.67 -24.52
N ILE A 316 14.73 0.00 -23.46
CA ILE A 316 14.66 0.51 -22.08
C ILE A 316 15.51 1.77 -21.94
N SER A 317 16.79 1.72 -22.34
CA SER A 317 17.70 2.86 -22.18
C SER A 317 17.25 4.06 -23.02
N SER A 318 16.76 3.85 -24.25
CA SER A 318 16.20 4.90 -25.09
C SER A 318 14.99 5.58 -24.46
N CYS A 319 14.09 4.82 -23.84
CA CYS A 319 12.91 5.37 -23.18
C CYS A 319 13.32 6.24 -21.99
N ILE A 320 14.28 5.78 -21.18
CA ILE A 320 14.77 6.51 -20.01
C ILE A 320 15.56 7.76 -20.42
N ILE A 321 16.42 7.67 -21.44
CA ILE A 321 17.20 8.82 -21.96
C ILE A 321 16.26 9.91 -22.47
N LEU A 322 15.24 9.56 -23.27
CA LEU A 322 14.28 10.55 -23.78
C LEU A 322 13.43 11.17 -22.66
N LEU A 323 13.06 10.40 -21.63
CA LEU A 323 12.38 10.93 -20.44
C LEU A 323 13.29 11.82 -19.58
N ALA A 324 14.60 11.51 -19.52
CA ALA A 324 15.58 12.33 -18.81
C ALA A 324 15.83 13.67 -19.51
N ASP A 325 15.69 13.71 -20.84
CA ASP A 325 15.80 14.92 -21.68
C ASP A 325 14.49 15.72 -21.76
N ALA A 326 13.37 15.18 -21.24
CA ALA A 326 12.04 15.78 -21.31
C ALA A 326 11.43 16.04 -19.92
N PRO A 327 11.90 17.05 -19.18
CA PRO A 327 11.51 17.28 -17.78
C PRO A 327 10.00 17.51 -17.58
N ASN A 328 9.32 18.11 -18.55
CA ASN A 328 7.87 18.34 -18.48
C ASN A 328 7.09 17.02 -18.55
N VAL A 329 7.43 16.17 -19.53
CA VAL A 329 6.83 14.83 -19.68
C VAL A 329 7.15 13.96 -18.47
N GLN A 330 8.37 14.06 -17.94
CA GLN A 330 8.78 13.37 -16.72
C GLN A 330 7.91 13.79 -15.51
N THR A 331 7.59 15.08 -15.39
CA THR A 331 6.74 15.61 -14.33
C THR A 331 5.29 15.11 -14.46
N GLU A 332 4.74 15.11 -15.68
CA GLU A 332 3.41 14.54 -15.95
C GLU A 332 3.37 13.03 -15.64
N LEU A 333 4.42 12.30 -16.02
CA LEU A 333 4.55 10.87 -15.72
C LEU A 333 4.64 10.61 -14.22
N PHE A 334 5.33 11.45 -13.44
CA PHE A 334 5.33 11.36 -11.98
C PHE A 334 3.92 11.49 -11.41
N ALA A 335 3.14 12.48 -11.87
CA ALA A 335 1.76 12.65 -11.40
C ALA A 335 0.88 11.44 -11.75
N GLU A 336 1.02 10.88 -12.96
CA GLU A 336 0.29 9.67 -13.35
C GLU A 336 0.71 8.44 -12.51
N ILE A 337 2.01 8.26 -12.27
CA ILE A 337 2.56 7.18 -11.44
C ILE A 337 2.07 7.30 -10.00
N GLU A 338 2.08 8.49 -9.40
CA GLU A 338 1.57 8.71 -8.03
C GLU A 338 0.08 8.40 -7.94
N LYS A 339 -0.73 8.77 -8.94
CA LYS A 339 -2.16 8.45 -8.98
C LYS A 339 -2.43 6.94 -9.03
N ASN A 340 -1.54 6.16 -9.66
CA ASN A 340 -1.65 4.71 -9.78
C ASN A 340 -0.76 3.96 -8.78
N LYS A 341 -0.24 4.65 -7.76
CA LYS A 341 0.67 4.09 -6.77
C LYS A 341 -0.05 3.05 -5.92
N GLY A 342 0.52 1.84 -5.86
CA GLY A 342 -0.09 0.71 -5.14
C GLY A 342 -0.94 -0.21 -6.00
N ASN A 343 -1.14 0.11 -7.28
CA ASN A 343 -1.83 -0.76 -8.22
C ASN A 343 -0.99 -0.96 -9.50
N SER A 344 0.32 -1.20 -9.35
CA SER A 344 1.26 -1.32 -10.48
C SER A 344 0.92 -2.48 -11.41
N GLU A 345 0.40 -3.59 -10.88
CA GLU A 345 0.00 -4.76 -11.67
C GLU A 345 -1.15 -4.49 -12.65
N ALA A 346 -2.14 -3.69 -12.25
CA ALA A 346 -3.21 -3.28 -13.17
C ALA A 346 -2.79 -2.11 -14.07
N TYR A 347 -1.90 -1.24 -13.58
CA TYR A 347 -1.47 -0.04 -14.28
C TYR A 347 -0.47 -0.32 -15.41
N ILE A 348 0.61 -1.08 -15.15
CA ILE A 348 1.68 -1.34 -16.12
C ILE A 348 1.18 -1.94 -17.44
N PRO A 349 0.22 -2.88 -17.49
CA PRO A 349 -0.29 -3.46 -18.73
C PRO A 349 -1.07 -2.51 -19.63
N ARG A 350 -1.61 -1.42 -19.08
CA ARG A 350 -2.49 -0.49 -19.79
C ARG A 350 -1.81 0.12 -21.00
N LYS A 351 -2.64 0.49 -21.97
CA LYS A 351 -2.24 1.10 -23.25
C LYS A 351 -2.78 2.51 -23.46
N ASP A 352 -3.63 2.98 -22.54
CA ASP A 352 -4.26 4.29 -22.53
C ASP A 352 -3.56 5.27 -21.57
N THR A 353 -2.38 4.91 -21.07
CA THR A 353 -1.61 5.66 -20.07
C THR A 353 -0.45 6.43 -20.70
N LEU A 354 -0.05 7.55 -20.08
CA LEU A 354 1.15 8.28 -20.48
C LEU A 354 2.39 7.37 -20.42
N LEU A 355 2.50 6.48 -19.43
CA LEU A 355 3.59 5.47 -19.39
C LEU A 355 3.68 4.65 -20.68
N HIS A 356 2.55 4.17 -21.21
CA HIS A 356 2.57 3.43 -22.49
C HIS A 356 2.90 4.34 -23.67
N HIS A 357 2.35 5.55 -23.68
CA HIS A 357 2.64 6.52 -24.73
C HIS A 357 4.13 6.92 -24.77
N CYS A 358 4.79 7.02 -23.61
CA CYS A 358 6.23 7.29 -23.50
C CYS A 358 7.06 6.18 -24.14
N LEU A 359 6.69 4.92 -23.93
CA LEU A 359 7.30 3.77 -24.59
C LEU A 359 7.08 3.82 -26.10
N MET A 360 5.84 4.06 -26.56
CA MET A 360 5.52 4.09 -27.99
C MET A 360 6.24 5.23 -28.73
N GLU A 361 6.34 6.41 -28.13
CA GLU A 361 7.08 7.54 -28.70
C GLU A 361 8.59 7.28 -28.69
N SER A 362 9.10 6.58 -27.68
CA SER A 362 10.51 6.17 -27.65
C SER A 362 10.84 5.21 -28.80
N LEU A 363 10.04 4.15 -28.98
CA LEU A 363 10.21 3.18 -30.09
C LEU A 363 10.02 3.82 -31.47
N ARG A 364 9.23 4.90 -31.56
CA ARG A 364 9.07 5.67 -32.80
C ARG A 364 10.34 6.47 -33.12
N LEU A 365 10.84 7.26 -32.17
CA LEU A 365 12.01 8.13 -32.39
C LEU A 365 13.33 7.37 -32.45
N ARG A 366 13.40 6.21 -31.78
CA ARG A 366 14.57 5.34 -31.73
C ARG A 366 14.13 3.90 -32.05
N PRO A 367 13.86 3.60 -33.33
CA PRO A 367 13.54 2.24 -33.73
C PRO A 367 14.77 1.36 -33.51
N VAL A 368 14.56 0.17 -32.92
CA VAL A 368 15.63 -0.82 -32.65
C VAL A 368 16.46 -1.10 -33.90
N LEU A 369 15.79 -1.22 -35.04
CA LEU A 369 16.41 -1.37 -36.35
C LEU A 369 15.91 -0.28 -37.28
N THR A 370 16.83 0.49 -37.85
CA THR A 370 16.53 1.45 -38.93
C THR A 370 15.99 0.73 -40.17
N PHE A 371 16.61 -0.39 -40.55
CA PHE A 371 16.13 -1.25 -41.64
C PHE A 371 15.64 -2.57 -41.08
N THR A 372 14.40 -2.96 -41.40
CA THR A 372 13.80 -4.19 -40.87
C THR A 372 14.52 -5.44 -41.35
N PHE A 373 14.29 -6.57 -40.67
CA PHE A 373 14.75 -7.87 -41.16
C PHE A 373 14.23 -8.17 -42.57
N PRO A 374 15.07 -8.75 -43.45
CA PRO A 374 14.73 -9.05 -44.82
C PRO A 374 13.66 -10.14 -44.97
N GLU A 375 12.68 -9.87 -45.84
CA GLU A 375 11.61 -10.79 -46.20
C GLU A 375 11.58 -11.04 -47.71
N ASN A 376 11.19 -12.25 -48.11
CA ASN A 376 11.10 -12.70 -49.49
C ASN A 376 9.64 -13.04 -49.79
N PRO A 377 8.85 -12.12 -50.38
CA PRO A 377 7.49 -12.41 -50.79
C PRO A 377 7.46 -13.51 -51.85
N PRO A 378 6.57 -14.51 -51.75
CA PRO A 378 6.52 -15.61 -52.72
C PRO A 378 5.83 -15.23 -54.04
N ARG A 379 5.41 -13.97 -54.18
CA ARG A 379 4.68 -13.43 -55.32
C ARG A 379 5.32 -12.14 -55.78
N GLU A 380 5.11 -11.81 -57.04
CA GLU A 380 5.47 -10.50 -57.59
C GLU A 380 4.73 -9.38 -56.84
N LYS A 381 5.41 -8.24 -56.65
CA LYS A 381 4.85 -7.07 -55.97
C LYS A 381 5.16 -5.82 -56.78
N THR A 382 4.19 -4.92 -56.93
CA THR A 382 4.45 -3.58 -57.48
C THR A 382 4.67 -2.59 -56.34
N LEU A 383 5.90 -2.10 -56.17
CA LEU A 383 6.28 -1.18 -55.09
C LEU A 383 7.04 0.03 -55.68
N GLY A 384 6.65 1.25 -55.33
CA GLY A 384 7.25 2.47 -55.87
C GLY A 384 7.22 2.57 -57.40
N GLY A 385 6.26 1.89 -58.05
CA GLY A 385 6.15 1.77 -59.51
C GLY A 385 7.03 0.68 -60.14
N PHE A 386 7.82 -0.05 -59.35
CA PHE A 386 8.68 -1.16 -59.80
C PHE A 386 8.01 -2.52 -59.64
N VAL A 387 8.19 -3.39 -60.63
CA VAL A 387 7.68 -4.77 -60.61
C VAL A 387 8.75 -5.66 -59.98
N ILE A 388 8.60 -5.92 -58.68
CA ILE A 388 9.55 -6.69 -57.87
C ILE A 388 9.29 -8.19 -58.08
N PRO A 389 10.22 -8.96 -58.66
CA PRO A 389 10.01 -10.38 -58.92
C PRO A 389 9.79 -11.18 -57.63
N LYS A 390 9.05 -12.28 -57.72
CA LYS A 390 8.87 -13.22 -56.60
C LYS A 390 10.22 -13.66 -56.00
N HIS A 391 10.25 -13.85 -54.69
CA HIS A 391 11.41 -14.22 -53.90
C HIS A 391 12.56 -13.20 -53.85
N THR A 392 12.39 -12.00 -54.41
CA THR A 392 13.32 -10.88 -54.20
C THR A 392 13.22 -10.42 -52.75
N THR A 393 14.37 -10.15 -52.12
CA THR A 393 14.39 -9.64 -50.75
C THR A 393 13.91 -8.21 -50.67
N ILE A 394 13.06 -7.92 -49.69
CA ILE A 394 12.52 -6.59 -49.39
C ILE A 394 12.76 -6.26 -47.91
N ILE A 395 13.17 -5.02 -47.65
CA ILE A 395 13.33 -4.44 -46.31
C ILE A 395 12.58 -3.11 -46.23
N VAL A 396 12.04 -2.80 -45.05
CA VAL A 396 11.38 -1.53 -44.76
C VAL A 396 12.36 -0.62 -44.02
N ASP A 397 12.47 0.63 -44.44
CA ASP A 397 13.17 1.68 -43.70
C ASP A 397 12.25 2.18 -42.55
N ALA A 398 12.37 1.57 -41.38
CA ALA A 398 11.61 1.91 -40.19
C ALA A 398 11.90 3.35 -39.73
N PHE A 399 13.11 3.88 -39.95
CA PHE A 399 13.43 5.27 -39.63
C PHE A 399 12.62 6.23 -40.51
N ALA A 400 12.50 5.93 -41.82
CA ALA A 400 11.63 6.68 -42.71
C ALA A 400 10.16 6.62 -42.27
N ILE A 401 9.64 5.42 -41.99
CA ILE A 401 8.24 5.21 -41.60
C ILE A 401 7.90 5.90 -40.27
N ASN A 402 8.77 5.81 -39.27
CA ASN A 402 8.48 6.30 -37.92
C ASN A 402 8.73 7.80 -37.75
N ILE A 403 9.64 8.37 -38.54
CA ILE A 403 10.11 9.75 -38.32
C ILE A 403 9.89 10.61 -39.57
N ARG A 404 10.27 10.15 -40.77
CA ARG A 404 10.22 10.99 -41.98
C ARG A 404 8.86 11.01 -42.67
N ASN A 405 7.99 10.06 -42.34
CA ASN A 405 6.62 9.97 -42.83
C ASN A 405 5.81 11.24 -42.46
N PRO A 406 5.18 11.92 -43.44
CA PRO A 406 4.34 13.09 -43.21
C PRO A 406 3.22 12.89 -42.18
N PHE A 407 2.79 11.65 -41.92
CA PHE A 407 1.84 11.33 -40.84
C PHE A 407 2.26 11.88 -39.47
N TRP A 408 3.55 12.03 -39.22
CA TRP A 408 4.10 12.52 -37.94
C TRP A 408 4.38 14.03 -37.90
N ALA A 409 4.12 14.76 -38.98
CA ALA A 409 4.37 16.20 -39.10
C ALA A 409 3.39 17.04 -38.24
N PRO A 410 3.74 18.30 -37.89
CA PRO A 410 4.99 19.02 -38.23
C PRO A 410 6.17 18.73 -37.29
N ASP A 411 5.93 18.11 -36.13
CA ASP A 411 6.90 17.95 -35.03
C ASP A 411 7.44 16.53 -34.91
N ASN A 412 7.68 15.87 -36.04
CA ASN A 412 8.04 14.46 -36.16
C ASN A 412 9.32 14.03 -35.42
N ARG A 413 10.23 14.97 -35.10
CA ARG A 413 11.46 14.71 -34.34
C ARG A 413 11.33 15.01 -32.84
N SER A 414 10.27 15.69 -32.41
CA SER A 414 10.05 16.07 -31.02
C SER A 414 9.51 14.89 -30.22
N TYR A 415 10.02 14.68 -28.99
CA TYR A 415 9.49 13.70 -28.05
C TYR A 415 8.17 14.21 -27.46
N ARG A 416 7.03 13.78 -28.03
CA ARG A 416 5.69 14.16 -27.59
C ARG A 416 4.80 12.93 -27.41
N PRO A 417 4.92 12.20 -26.29
CA PRO A 417 4.10 11.02 -26.00
C PRO A 417 2.59 11.27 -26.10
N SER A 418 2.11 12.45 -25.70
CA SER A 418 0.69 12.81 -25.73
C SER A 418 0.02 12.65 -27.10
N ARG A 419 0.78 12.60 -28.21
CA ARG A 419 0.23 12.35 -29.55
C ARG A 419 -0.48 10.99 -29.66
N PHE A 420 -0.05 9.98 -28.91
CA PHE A 420 -0.65 8.65 -28.96
C PHE A 420 -2.04 8.59 -28.29
N ALA A 421 -2.39 9.58 -27.46
CA ALA A 421 -3.71 9.62 -26.84
C ALA A 421 -4.86 9.83 -27.83
N THR A 422 -4.59 10.47 -28.97
CA THR A 422 -5.61 10.81 -29.98
C THR A 422 -5.56 9.94 -31.24
N ILE A 423 -4.42 9.27 -31.50
CA ILE A 423 -4.22 8.45 -32.70
C ILE A 423 -4.86 7.07 -32.53
N LYS A 424 -5.67 6.65 -33.50
CA LYS A 424 -6.29 5.32 -33.50
C LYS A 424 -5.29 4.24 -33.92
N GLN A 425 -5.39 3.06 -33.33
CA GLN A 425 -4.52 1.92 -33.64
C GLN A 425 -4.54 1.53 -35.13
N SER A 426 -5.67 1.69 -35.82
CA SER A 426 -5.80 1.41 -37.25
C SER A 426 -4.93 2.34 -38.11
N GLN A 427 -4.74 3.59 -37.70
CA GLN A 427 -3.90 4.56 -38.40
C GLN A 427 -2.41 4.24 -38.24
N LEU A 428 -2.01 3.59 -37.14
CA LEU A 428 -0.62 3.22 -36.88
C LEU A 428 -0.13 2.02 -37.70
N ARG A 429 -1.05 1.19 -38.24
CA ARG A 429 -0.74 -0.13 -38.81
C ARG A 429 0.41 -0.14 -39.83
N TYR A 430 0.53 0.91 -40.66
CA TYR A 430 1.58 1.07 -41.67
C TYR A 430 2.39 2.37 -41.51
N ASN A 431 2.02 3.20 -40.54
CA ASN A 431 2.70 4.45 -40.23
C ASN A 431 3.68 4.31 -39.05
N LEU A 432 3.74 3.13 -38.42
CA LEU A 432 4.61 2.84 -37.28
C LEU A 432 5.20 1.42 -37.39
N ALA A 433 6.52 1.34 -37.47
CA ALA A 433 7.34 0.14 -37.44
C ALA A 433 7.97 -0.05 -36.06
N THR A 434 7.46 -0.99 -35.26
CA THR A 434 8.05 -1.38 -33.97
C THR A 434 8.33 -2.89 -33.92
N TYR A 435 7.30 -3.69 -33.66
CA TYR A 435 7.39 -5.15 -33.47
C TYR A 435 7.26 -5.96 -34.78
N GLY A 436 7.58 -5.32 -35.92
CA GLY A 436 7.42 -5.90 -37.25
C GLY A 436 5.98 -5.92 -37.78
N TYR A 437 5.79 -6.57 -38.93
CA TYR A 437 4.54 -6.60 -39.68
C TYR A 437 4.04 -8.03 -39.96
N GLY A 438 2.75 -8.14 -40.27
CA GLY A 438 2.15 -9.41 -40.74
C GLY A 438 2.21 -10.56 -39.72
N PRO A 439 2.20 -11.83 -40.18
CA PRO A 439 2.23 -13.02 -39.32
C PRO A 439 3.60 -13.25 -38.64
N ARG A 440 4.64 -12.54 -39.09
CA ARG A 440 6.01 -12.65 -38.58
C ARG A 440 6.31 -11.59 -37.50
N LYS A 441 5.27 -11.01 -36.89
CA LYS A 441 5.42 -10.09 -35.76
C LYS A 441 6.19 -10.74 -34.60
N CYS A 442 6.90 -9.89 -33.85
CA CYS A 442 7.72 -10.29 -32.72
C CYS A 442 6.94 -11.21 -31.76
N LEU A 443 7.53 -12.36 -31.42
CA LEU A 443 6.96 -13.29 -30.44
C LEU A 443 6.84 -12.63 -29.06
N GLY A 444 7.89 -11.91 -28.65
CA GLY A 444 8.01 -11.34 -27.31
C GLY A 444 7.29 -10.00 -27.08
N GLN A 445 6.52 -9.45 -28.03
CA GLN A 445 6.00 -8.07 -27.95
C GLN A 445 5.26 -7.79 -26.62
N HIS A 446 4.46 -8.74 -26.13
CA HIS A 446 3.63 -8.54 -24.93
C HIS A 446 4.44 -8.59 -23.63
N ILE A 447 5.57 -9.28 -23.66
CA ILE A 447 6.49 -9.42 -22.52
C ILE A 447 7.46 -8.24 -22.52
N ALA A 448 8.04 -7.89 -23.66
CA ALA A 448 8.95 -6.75 -23.81
C ALA A 448 8.30 -5.44 -23.33
N ASP A 449 7.06 -5.15 -23.75
CA ASP A 449 6.29 -4.00 -23.26
C ASP A 449 6.25 -3.93 -21.72
N LYS A 450 6.07 -5.08 -21.06
CA LYS A 450 5.92 -5.16 -19.61
C LYS A 450 7.26 -5.03 -18.91
N ILE A 451 8.30 -5.71 -19.39
CA ILE A 451 9.68 -5.57 -18.87
C ILE A 451 10.09 -4.10 -18.90
N ILE A 452 9.92 -3.42 -20.06
CA ILE A 452 10.32 -2.03 -20.22
C ILE A 452 9.51 -1.11 -19.30
N LYS A 453 8.18 -1.25 -19.32
CA LYS A 453 7.29 -0.41 -18.50
C LYS A 453 7.49 -0.63 -17.00
N SER A 454 7.77 -1.85 -16.54
CA SER A 454 8.07 -2.12 -15.13
C SER A 454 9.35 -1.42 -14.67
N VAL A 455 10.43 -1.50 -15.45
CA VAL A 455 11.68 -0.79 -15.12
C VAL A 455 11.46 0.72 -15.09
N VAL A 456 10.81 1.27 -16.12
CA VAL A 456 10.50 2.71 -16.18
C VAL A 456 9.61 3.13 -15.01
N TYR A 457 8.55 2.37 -14.71
CA TYR A 457 7.67 2.65 -13.59
C TYR A 457 8.43 2.74 -12.26
N HIS A 458 9.23 1.72 -11.93
CA HIS A 458 9.93 1.68 -10.64
C HIS A 458 11.06 2.71 -10.57
N LEU A 459 11.77 2.95 -11.67
CA LEU A 459 12.83 3.95 -11.73
C LEU A 459 12.29 5.36 -11.48
N PHE A 460 11.25 5.76 -12.22
CA PHE A 460 10.64 7.10 -12.09
C PHE A 460 9.71 7.22 -10.87
N SER A 461 9.31 6.11 -10.24
CA SER A 461 8.70 6.14 -8.90
C SER A 461 9.69 6.56 -7.82
N ARG A 462 11.00 6.30 -8.01
CA ARG A 462 12.04 6.50 -6.99
C ARG A 462 12.97 7.66 -7.27
N TYR A 463 13.21 7.98 -8.54
CA TYR A 463 14.24 8.93 -8.94
C TYR A 463 13.71 9.97 -9.93
N LYS A 464 14.19 11.20 -9.77
CA LYS A 464 14.29 12.19 -10.84
C LYS A 464 15.55 11.89 -11.62
N VAL A 465 15.44 11.78 -12.94
CA VAL A 465 16.54 11.36 -13.82
C VAL A 465 16.86 12.51 -14.77
N SER A 466 18.13 12.85 -14.91
CA SER A 466 18.61 13.88 -15.84
C SER A 466 19.90 13.44 -16.53
N LEU A 467 20.18 14.02 -17.69
CA LEU A 467 21.46 13.81 -18.40
C LEU A 467 22.60 14.59 -17.73
N GLU A 468 23.82 14.05 -17.69
CA GLU A 468 25.01 14.88 -17.47
C GLU A 468 25.19 15.89 -18.64
N PRO A 469 25.74 17.08 -18.39
CA PRO A 469 26.02 18.08 -19.43
C PRO A 469 26.94 17.56 -20.55
N MET A 470 26.79 18.11 -21.76
CA MET A 470 27.72 17.92 -22.89
C MET A 470 27.89 16.45 -23.38
N GLN A 471 26.88 15.60 -23.21
CA GLN A 471 26.92 14.22 -23.69
C GLN A 471 26.43 14.01 -25.13
N ALA A 472 25.78 15.02 -25.72
CA ALA A 472 25.38 15.02 -27.13
C ALA A 472 26.32 15.92 -27.94
N LEU A 473 26.92 15.39 -29.01
CA LEU A 473 27.70 16.14 -30.00
C LEU A 473 26.78 16.41 -31.19
N ASP A 474 26.59 17.68 -31.56
CA ASP A 474 25.66 18.12 -32.61
C ASP A 474 24.22 17.57 -32.45
N GLY A 475 23.80 17.33 -31.20
CA GLY A 475 22.47 16.78 -30.88
C GLY A 475 22.36 15.26 -30.98
N GLU A 476 23.46 14.53 -31.21
CA GLU A 476 23.48 13.06 -31.25
C GLU A 476 24.35 12.48 -30.11
N PHE A 477 23.87 11.38 -29.53
CA PHE A 477 24.61 10.64 -28.49
C PHE A 477 25.61 9.68 -29.12
N LYS A 478 26.72 9.42 -28.42
CA LYS A 478 27.67 8.38 -28.81
C LYS A 478 27.00 7.00 -28.80
N VAL A 479 27.26 6.21 -29.83
CA VAL A 479 26.71 4.86 -30.01
C VAL A 479 27.84 3.84 -30.06
N ASP A 480 27.64 2.67 -29.45
CA ASP A 480 28.56 1.54 -29.58
C ASP A 480 28.55 1.01 -31.02
N LYS A 481 29.69 1.17 -31.71
CA LYS A 481 29.87 0.74 -33.11
C LYS A 481 30.11 -0.76 -33.27
N THR A 482 30.18 -1.51 -32.16
CA THR A 482 30.32 -2.97 -32.18
C THR A 482 28.98 -3.69 -32.04
N SER A 483 27.95 -2.98 -31.55
CA SER A 483 26.59 -3.48 -31.51
C SER A 483 25.89 -3.26 -32.85
N TRP A 484 24.96 -4.16 -33.17
CA TRP A 484 24.15 -4.11 -34.40
C TRP A 484 22.87 -3.28 -34.24
N VAL A 485 22.61 -2.81 -33.01
CA VAL A 485 21.59 -1.81 -32.67
C VAL A 485 22.26 -0.60 -32.04
N GLY A 486 21.56 0.53 -31.97
CA GLY A 486 22.12 1.77 -31.43
C GLY A 486 22.19 1.80 -29.91
N LEU A 487 23.11 1.06 -29.27
CA LEU A 487 23.34 1.18 -27.83
C LEU A 487 24.03 2.51 -27.49
N TYR A 488 23.37 3.35 -26.70
CA TYR A 488 23.82 4.71 -26.40
C TYR A 488 24.75 4.73 -25.18
N ASP A 489 25.92 5.33 -25.33
CA ASP A 489 26.88 5.58 -24.25
C ASP A 489 26.51 6.91 -23.56
N VAL A 490 25.56 6.82 -22.62
CA VAL A 490 24.97 7.98 -21.94
C VAL A 490 24.91 7.74 -20.44
N ASN A 491 25.45 8.68 -19.68
CA ASN A 491 25.37 8.75 -18.23
C ASN A 491 24.08 9.45 -17.78
N LEU A 492 23.41 8.82 -16.84
CA LEU A 492 22.20 9.30 -16.20
C LEU A 492 22.51 9.69 -14.76
N LYS A 493 22.18 10.93 -14.40
CA LYS A 493 22.19 11.41 -13.03
C LYS A 493 20.86 11.06 -12.37
N LEU A 494 20.91 10.25 -11.32
CA LEU A 494 19.73 9.82 -10.57
C LEU A 494 19.70 10.55 -9.23
N LYS A 495 18.67 11.38 -9.05
CA LYS A 495 18.39 12.05 -7.79
C LYS A 495 17.14 11.43 -7.16
N PRO A 496 17.19 10.89 -5.93
CA PRO A 496 16.00 10.38 -5.27
C PRO A 496 14.86 11.39 -5.23
N ARG A 497 13.63 10.92 -5.45
CA ARG A 497 12.43 11.74 -5.26
C ARG A 497 12.21 11.94 -3.75
N ILE A 498 12.00 13.18 -3.36
CA ILE A 498 11.68 13.57 -1.98
C ILE A 498 10.24 13.10 -1.68
N SER A 499 9.96 12.63 -0.46
CA SER A 499 8.61 12.14 -0.13
C SER A 499 7.58 13.27 -0.17
N TYR A 500 6.33 12.98 -0.57
CA TYR A 500 5.27 13.99 -0.73
C TYR A 500 5.10 14.92 0.48
N ALA A 501 5.23 14.39 1.71
CA ALA A 501 5.14 15.20 2.93
C ALA A 501 6.23 16.28 2.98
N VAL A 502 7.46 15.95 2.58
CA VAL A 502 8.58 16.90 2.52
C VAL A 502 8.47 17.85 1.32
N GLU A 503 8.10 17.33 0.15
CA GLU A 503 7.96 18.15 -1.07
C GLU A 503 6.83 19.17 -0.96
N SER A 504 5.72 18.80 -0.32
CA SER A 504 4.57 19.68 -0.14
C SER A 504 4.83 20.84 0.82
N GLN A 505 5.89 20.77 1.63
CA GLN A 505 6.18 21.70 2.75
C GLN A 505 4.98 21.94 3.68
N LYS A 506 3.99 21.03 3.69
CA LYS A 506 2.83 21.13 4.55
C LYS A 506 3.18 20.59 5.94
N PRO A 507 2.72 21.23 7.02
CA PRO A 507 2.88 20.68 8.36
C PRO A 507 2.15 19.34 8.45
N PHE A 508 2.76 18.35 9.12
CA PHE A 508 2.11 17.09 9.41
C PHE A 508 2.15 16.76 10.90
N VAL A 509 1.14 16.03 11.37
CA VAL A 509 1.03 15.51 12.74
C VAL A 509 0.73 14.01 12.70
N VAL A 510 1.12 13.30 13.76
CA VAL A 510 0.86 11.86 13.90
C VAL A 510 -0.32 11.65 14.84
N ARG A 511 -1.25 10.80 14.43
CA ARG A 511 -2.39 10.36 15.24
C ARG A 511 -2.26 8.87 15.55
N GLY A 512 -1.91 8.55 16.80
CA GLY A 512 -2.13 7.21 17.38
C GLY A 512 -3.56 7.10 17.91
N GLY A 513 -3.73 7.02 19.23
CA GLY A 513 -5.06 7.06 19.88
C GLY A 513 -5.76 8.43 19.85
N GLY A 514 -5.18 9.48 19.27
CA GLY A 514 -5.92 10.75 19.05
C GLY A 514 -6.28 11.58 20.29
N HIS A 515 -5.62 11.37 21.43
CA HIS A 515 -5.86 12.05 22.72
C HIS A 515 -4.99 13.31 22.96
N SER A 516 -4.51 13.99 21.92
CA SER A 516 -3.70 15.21 22.13
C SER A 516 -4.58 16.40 22.52
N ASN A 517 -4.24 17.06 23.63
CA ASN A 517 -4.94 18.25 24.14
C ASN A 517 -4.45 19.56 23.49
N GLY A 518 -4.28 19.57 22.15
CA GLY A 518 -4.04 20.80 21.38
C GLY A 518 -2.59 21.06 20.91
N PHE A 519 -1.58 20.38 21.44
CA PHE A 519 -0.16 20.60 21.08
C PHE A 519 0.34 19.81 19.86
N SER A 520 -0.35 18.70 19.52
CA SER A 520 -0.13 17.90 18.30
C SER A 520 -1.32 18.06 17.36
N THR A 521 -1.63 19.30 16.98
CA THR A 521 -2.72 19.65 16.07
C THR A 521 -2.23 20.59 14.97
N THR A 522 -2.85 20.53 13.78
CA THR A 522 -2.58 21.50 12.71
C THR A 522 -3.66 22.57 12.73
N SER A 523 -3.30 23.83 13.06
CA SER A 523 -4.23 24.97 12.97
C SER A 523 -4.46 25.46 11.53
N SER A 524 -3.77 24.87 10.55
CA SER A 524 -3.87 25.16 9.11
C SER A 524 -4.13 23.88 8.27
N PRO A 525 -4.40 24.00 6.96
CA PRO A 525 -4.34 22.88 6.03
C PRO A 525 -3.02 22.11 6.14
N GLY A 526 -3.08 20.84 6.54
CA GLY A 526 -1.90 19.99 6.81
C GLY A 526 -2.17 18.52 6.53
N ILE A 527 -1.22 17.68 6.90
CA ILE A 527 -1.29 16.22 6.74
C ILE A 527 -1.46 15.58 8.13
N VAL A 528 -2.41 14.65 8.26
CA VAL A 528 -2.50 13.78 9.45
C VAL A 528 -2.06 12.38 9.05
N LEU A 529 -1.00 11.88 9.68
CA LEU A 529 -0.56 10.50 9.59
C LEU A 529 -1.32 9.68 10.64
N ASP A 530 -2.34 8.96 10.21
CA ASP A 530 -3.22 8.19 11.08
C ASP A 530 -2.73 6.73 11.20
N LEU A 531 -2.27 6.38 12.39
CA LEU A 531 -1.77 5.05 12.73
C LEU A 531 -2.88 4.12 13.24
N SER A 532 -4.14 4.54 13.30
CA SER A 532 -5.24 3.77 13.91
C SER A 532 -5.50 2.39 13.29
N GLN A 533 -4.92 2.10 12.12
CA GLN A 533 -4.97 0.80 11.46
C GLN A 533 -3.72 -0.08 11.76
N MET A 534 -2.75 0.44 12.50
CA MET A 534 -1.57 -0.24 13.03
C MET A 534 -1.76 -0.53 14.52
N ARG A 535 -2.70 -1.42 14.85
CA ARG A 535 -3.16 -1.70 16.22
C ARG A 535 -2.72 -3.05 16.76
N ASP A 536 -1.90 -3.79 16.01
CA ASP A 536 -1.51 -5.14 16.42
C ASP A 536 -0.61 -5.12 17.67
N VAL A 537 -0.79 -6.12 18.53
CA VAL A 537 0.01 -6.35 19.73
C VAL A 537 0.33 -7.83 19.85
N SER A 538 1.62 -8.16 19.75
CA SER A 538 2.12 -9.53 19.89
C SER A 538 2.94 -9.67 21.16
N VAL A 539 2.67 -10.71 21.96
CA VAL A 539 3.40 -10.99 23.21
C VAL A 539 4.33 -12.18 23.01
N ASP A 540 5.61 -11.99 23.32
CA ASP A 540 6.63 -13.05 23.39
C ASP A 540 6.86 -13.40 24.88
N ILE A 541 6.24 -14.50 25.31
CA ILE A 541 6.23 -14.94 26.72
C ILE A 541 7.65 -15.34 27.17
N GLU A 542 8.42 -15.98 26.30
CA GLU A 542 9.78 -16.45 26.61
C GLU A 542 10.72 -15.26 26.84
N LYS A 543 10.66 -14.25 25.96
CA LYS A 543 11.46 -13.04 26.08
C LYS A 543 10.88 -12.01 27.04
N LYS A 544 9.65 -12.22 27.52
CA LYS A 544 8.89 -11.27 28.36
C LYS A 544 8.81 -9.88 27.75
N VAL A 545 8.46 -9.83 26.47
CA VAL A 545 8.25 -8.56 25.75
C VAL A 545 6.93 -8.56 24.99
N ALA A 546 6.34 -7.38 24.82
CA ALA A 546 5.23 -7.13 23.92
C ALA A 546 5.67 -6.18 22.80
N ILE A 547 5.44 -6.60 21.56
CA ILE A 547 5.66 -5.78 20.36
C ILE A 547 4.34 -5.09 20.05
N VAL A 548 4.32 -3.77 20.17
CA VAL A 548 3.13 -2.92 20.11
C VAL A 548 3.24 -1.98 18.93
N GLN A 549 2.30 -2.03 17.99
CA GLN A 549 2.27 -1.09 16.88
C GLN A 549 1.85 0.33 17.31
N GLY A 550 2.29 1.35 16.55
CA GLY A 550 2.17 2.77 16.91
C GLY A 550 0.73 3.29 17.07
N GLY A 551 -0.27 2.59 16.53
CA GLY A 551 -1.69 2.91 16.68
C GLY A 551 -2.40 2.17 17.79
N ALA A 552 -1.76 1.18 18.42
CA ALA A 552 -2.36 0.38 19.49
C ALA A 552 -2.70 1.24 20.71
N THR A 553 -3.86 0.96 21.30
CA THR A 553 -4.34 1.65 22.49
C THR A 553 -3.88 0.95 23.77
N MET A 554 -4.01 1.63 24.90
CA MET A 554 -3.74 1.03 26.21
C MET A 554 -4.56 -0.23 26.43
N GLY A 555 -5.84 -0.21 26.03
CA GLY A 555 -6.73 -1.37 26.15
C GLY A 555 -6.26 -2.55 25.29
N ASP A 556 -5.71 -2.29 24.10
CA ASP A 556 -5.15 -3.35 23.24
C ASP A 556 -3.94 -4.02 23.91
N GLY A 557 -3.01 -3.22 24.44
CA GLY A 557 -1.86 -3.73 25.19
C GLY A 557 -2.25 -4.49 26.46
N LEU A 558 -3.19 -3.94 27.23
CA LEU A 558 -3.68 -4.52 28.47
C LEU A 558 -4.32 -5.90 28.23
N ARG A 559 -5.21 -6.01 27.26
CA ARG A 559 -5.86 -7.28 26.88
C ARG A 559 -4.85 -8.31 26.39
N ALA A 560 -3.92 -7.92 25.53
CA ALA A 560 -2.91 -8.83 24.99
C ALA A 560 -2.00 -9.38 26.10
N ALA A 561 -1.47 -8.53 26.98
CA ALA A 561 -0.65 -8.96 28.09
C ALA A 561 -1.45 -9.84 29.08
N ALA A 562 -2.66 -9.42 29.45
CA ALA A 562 -3.51 -10.13 30.39
C ALA A 562 -3.87 -11.54 29.92
N SER A 563 -4.08 -11.73 28.60
CA SER A 563 -4.40 -13.04 28.02
C SER A 563 -3.31 -14.09 28.23
N GLU A 564 -2.06 -13.65 28.45
CA GLU A 564 -0.89 -14.50 28.73
C GLU A 564 -0.49 -14.50 30.22
N GLY A 565 -1.32 -13.94 31.11
CA GLY A 565 -1.01 -13.82 32.54
C GLY A 565 0.12 -12.83 32.85
N LEU A 566 0.33 -11.86 31.97
CA LEU A 566 1.35 -10.83 32.08
C LEU A 566 0.71 -9.44 32.23
N ALA A 567 1.50 -8.49 32.76
CA ALA A 567 1.19 -7.09 32.85
C ALA A 567 2.13 -6.26 31.95
N ILE A 568 1.57 -5.22 31.36
CA ILE A 568 2.29 -4.20 30.60
C ILE A 568 2.05 -2.83 31.25
N ALA A 569 3.09 -1.99 31.33
CA ALA A 569 2.94 -0.65 31.88
C ALA A 569 2.12 0.23 30.92
N THR A 570 0.97 0.71 31.39
CA THR A 570 0.04 1.57 30.63
C THR A 570 -0.17 2.91 31.33
N GLY A 571 -0.87 3.83 30.65
CA GLY A 571 -1.54 4.95 31.28
C GLY A 571 -2.85 4.55 31.97
N THR A 572 -3.68 5.55 32.33
CA THR A 572 -4.91 5.36 33.12
C THR A 572 -6.21 5.22 32.32
N CYS A 573 -6.14 5.22 30.97
CA CYS A 573 -7.30 5.23 30.06
C CYS A 573 -7.13 4.27 28.88
N ASN A 574 -8.16 3.46 28.60
CA ASN A 574 -8.13 2.41 27.58
C ASN A 574 -8.00 2.93 26.13
N GLU A 575 -8.65 4.04 25.77
CA GLU A 575 -8.66 4.57 24.39
C GLU A 575 -7.38 5.33 24.00
N VAL A 576 -6.54 5.71 24.98
CA VAL A 576 -5.28 6.43 24.75
C VAL A 576 -4.30 5.54 23.98
N GLY A 577 -3.53 6.13 23.06
CA GLY A 577 -2.48 5.39 22.35
C GLY A 577 -1.34 5.01 23.30
N LEU A 578 -1.01 3.72 23.38
CA LEU A 578 0.01 3.20 24.30
C LEU A 578 1.39 3.77 23.99
N VAL A 579 1.83 3.65 22.72
CA VAL A 579 3.11 4.19 22.26
C VAL A 579 3.15 5.71 22.45
N GLY A 580 2.11 6.43 22.02
CA GLY A 580 2.04 7.88 22.14
C GLY A 580 2.19 8.39 23.58
N ALA A 581 1.54 7.75 24.55
CA ALA A 581 1.69 8.12 25.94
C ALA A 581 3.11 7.81 26.48
N ALA A 582 3.68 6.65 26.12
CA ALA A 582 5.03 6.28 26.53
C ALA A 582 6.10 7.25 26.01
N LEU A 583 5.90 7.87 24.83
CA LEU A 583 6.83 8.88 24.30
C LEU A 583 6.99 10.12 25.19
N GLY A 584 5.97 10.43 26.00
CA GLY A 584 6.01 11.48 27.01
C GLY A 584 6.19 10.97 28.44
N GLY A 585 6.60 9.71 28.62
CA GLY A 585 6.73 9.04 29.92
C GLY A 585 5.65 8.00 30.14
N GLY A 586 4.37 8.41 30.08
CA GLY A 586 3.23 7.54 30.36
C GLY A 586 3.07 7.24 31.86
N ILE A 587 2.29 8.07 32.55
CA ILE A 587 1.93 7.89 33.96
C ILE A 587 0.73 6.95 34.05
N GLY A 588 0.81 5.95 34.91
CA GLY A 588 -0.33 5.08 35.18
C GLY A 588 -0.15 4.16 36.37
N ARG A 589 -1.07 3.21 36.48
CA ARG A 589 -1.34 2.46 37.70
C ARG A 589 -0.23 1.49 38.14
N LEU A 590 0.67 1.14 37.23
CA LEU A 590 1.81 0.25 37.48
C LEU A 590 3.12 1.00 37.79
N LEU A 591 3.06 2.33 37.94
CA LEU A 591 4.24 3.18 38.14
C LEU A 591 5.07 2.76 39.36
N GLY A 592 4.42 2.42 40.47
CA GLY A 592 5.11 1.96 41.69
C GLY A 592 5.82 0.61 41.57
N HIS A 593 5.46 -0.22 40.58
CA HIS A 593 6.05 -1.54 40.33
C HIS A 593 7.12 -1.53 39.24
N TYR A 594 6.90 -0.76 38.17
CA TYR A 594 7.72 -0.86 36.95
C TYR A 594 8.23 0.48 36.42
N GLY A 595 7.93 1.60 37.10
CA GLY A 595 8.27 2.94 36.64
C GLY A 595 7.32 3.46 35.57
N TYR A 596 7.73 4.51 34.86
CA TYR A 596 6.96 5.06 33.75
C TYR A 596 6.83 4.02 32.62
N ALA A 597 5.77 4.10 31.80
CA ALA A 597 5.66 3.23 30.64
C ALA A 597 6.91 3.31 29.74
N ALA A 598 7.50 4.51 29.61
CA ALA A 598 8.78 4.74 28.94
C ALA A 598 9.95 3.93 29.49
N ASP A 599 10.01 3.70 30.81
CA ASP A 599 11.10 2.94 31.46
C ASP A 599 11.05 1.44 31.11
N THR A 600 9.88 0.96 30.71
CA THR A 600 9.67 -0.43 30.30
C THR A 600 9.97 -0.67 28.82
N VAL A 601 10.15 0.37 28.01
CA VAL A 601 10.48 0.22 26.59
C VAL A 601 11.88 -0.36 26.41
N VAL A 602 12.00 -1.37 25.55
CA VAL A 602 13.24 -2.05 25.16
C VAL A 602 13.81 -1.45 23.87
N SER A 603 12.96 -1.29 22.86
CA SER A 603 13.34 -0.73 21.57
C SER A 603 12.15 -0.06 20.88
N MET A 604 12.43 0.82 19.93
CA MET A 604 11.43 1.45 19.07
C MET A 604 11.89 1.43 17.62
N ARG A 605 10.94 1.23 16.70
CA ARG A 605 11.14 1.44 15.26
C ARG A 605 10.52 2.77 14.86
N VAL A 606 11.33 3.62 14.28
CA VAL A 606 11.06 5.05 14.17
C VAL A 606 11.28 5.49 12.73
N ALA A 607 10.24 6.00 12.08
CA ALA A 607 10.41 6.66 10.80
C ALA A 607 10.97 8.07 11.02
N VAL A 608 12.20 8.30 10.56
CA VAL A 608 12.92 9.58 10.62
C VAL A 608 13.16 10.11 9.22
N VAL A 609 13.31 11.44 9.09
CA VAL A 609 13.57 12.07 7.80
C VAL A 609 14.96 12.70 7.81
N GLY A 610 15.84 12.20 6.95
CA GLY A 610 17.19 12.75 6.80
C GLY A 610 17.24 14.09 6.06
N SER A 611 18.44 14.67 5.95
CA SER A 611 18.69 15.91 5.20
C SER A 611 18.26 15.82 3.73
N SER A 612 18.23 14.62 3.17
CA SER A 612 17.76 14.37 1.80
C SER A 612 16.24 14.37 1.61
N GLY A 613 15.45 14.52 2.68
CA GLY A 613 13.98 14.50 2.61
C GLY A 613 13.38 13.10 2.46
N ARG A 614 14.20 12.06 2.62
CA ARG A 614 13.77 10.66 2.60
C ARG A 614 13.42 10.17 4.00
N ALA A 615 12.24 9.56 4.11
CA ALA A 615 11.87 8.83 5.32
C ALA A 615 12.55 7.45 5.30
N ARG A 616 13.13 7.06 6.43
CA ARG A 616 13.68 5.72 6.68
C ARG A 616 13.26 5.25 8.07
N ILE A 617 13.05 3.96 8.24
CA ILE A 617 12.85 3.38 9.57
C ILE A 617 14.23 3.13 10.18
N VAL A 618 14.42 3.55 11.42
CA VAL A 618 15.57 3.20 12.23
C VAL A 618 15.12 2.49 13.49
N GLU A 619 15.94 1.60 14.01
CA GLU A 619 15.79 1.07 15.36
C GLU A 619 16.46 2.01 16.36
N ALA A 620 15.80 2.22 17.49
CA ALA A 620 16.33 2.93 18.65
C ALA A 620 16.22 2.01 19.86
N SER A 621 17.36 1.63 20.43
CA SER A 621 17.52 0.82 21.64
C SER A 621 18.74 1.30 22.44
N ARG A 622 19.12 0.61 23.52
CA ARG A 622 20.36 0.94 24.25
C ARG A 622 21.61 0.66 23.42
N GLU A 623 21.54 -0.27 22.48
CA GLU A 623 22.65 -0.72 21.65
C GLU A 623 22.68 -0.01 20.28
N ILE A 624 21.52 0.34 19.73
CA ILE A 624 21.36 0.91 18.40
C ILE A 624 20.73 2.30 18.51
N ASN A 625 21.43 3.34 18.05
CA ASN A 625 20.98 4.75 18.18
C ASN A 625 20.55 5.15 19.61
N PRO A 626 21.42 4.95 20.63
CA PRO A 626 21.08 5.17 22.05
C PRO A 626 20.68 6.60 22.38
N ASP A 627 21.18 7.57 21.62
CA ASP A 627 20.85 8.98 21.75
C ASP A 627 19.41 9.28 21.32
N LEU A 628 18.96 8.68 20.21
CA LEU A 628 17.57 8.72 19.77
C LEU A 628 16.67 7.97 20.76
N PHE A 629 17.11 6.82 21.25
CA PHE A 629 16.35 6.03 22.22
C PHE A 629 16.13 6.75 23.55
N TRP A 630 17.15 7.47 24.05
CA TRP A 630 17.03 8.36 25.19
C TRP A 630 15.99 9.47 24.95
N ALA A 631 16.03 10.09 23.77
CA ALA A 631 15.14 11.20 23.43
C ALA A 631 13.68 10.76 23.22
N LEU A 632 13.45 9.53 22.74
CA LEU A 632 12.12 8.97 22.54
C LEU A 632 11.39 8.65 23.85
N ARG A 633 12.13 8.36 24.92
CA ARG A 633 11.58 8.09 26.24
C ARG A 633 11.47 9.38 27.05
N GLY A 634 10.44 10.18 26.78
CA GLY A 634 10.15 11.44 27.50
C GLY A 634 9.89 12.63 26.59
N SER A 635 10.58 12.72 25.45
CA SER A 635 10.44 13.80 24.46
C SER A 635 10.15 13.29 23.04
N GLY A 636 9.64 12.06 22.91
CA GLY A 636 9.66 11.33 21.65
C GLY A 636 8.80 11.92 20.53
N HIS A 637 7.79 12.72 20.90
CA HIS A 637 6.94 13.48 19.98
C HIS A 637 7.71 14.38 19.01
N LEU A 638 8.98 14.70 19.30
CA LEU A 638 9.81 15.63 18.53
C LEU A 638 10.63 14.98 17.41
N PHE A 639 10.85 13.68 17.38
CA PHE A 639 11.98 13.11 16.60
C PHE A 639 11.58 12.23 15.41
N GLY A 640 10.40 11.63 15.42
CA GLY A 640 10.02 10.64 14.39
C GLY A 640 8.60 10.14 14.54
N VAL A 641 8.16 9.32 13.58
CA VAL A 641 6.92 8.54 13.69
C VAL A 641 7.27 7.17 14.23
N VAL A 642 6.94 6.89 15.48
CA VAL A 642 7.15 5.54 16.05
C VAL A 642 6.07 4.62 15.50
N VAL A 643 6.49 3.66 14.67
CA VAL A 643 5.60 2.72 14.01
C VAL A 643 5.38 1.44 14.83
N GLU A 644 6.32 1.14 15.71
CA GLU A 644 6.31 -0.04 16.57
C GLU A 644 7.24 0.20 17.78
N ALA A 645 6.85 -0.28 18.95
CA ALA A 645 7.67 -0.24 20.16
C ALA A 645 7.59 -1.57 20.90
N THR A 646 8.73 -2.01 21.43
CA THR A 646 8.83 -3.24 22.23
C THR A 646 8.85 -2.84 23.70
N PHE A 647 7.88 -3.33 24.47
CA PHE A 647 7.76 -3.12 25.91
C PHE A 647 8.16 -4.37 26.67
N ARG A 648 8.81 -4.23 27.82
CA ARG A 648 8.89 -5.32 28.80
C ARG A 648 7.50 -5.60 29.36
N VAL A 649 7.18 -6.88 29.50
CA VAL A 649 6.00 -7.36 30.20
C VAL A 649 6.42 -8.18 31.41
N PHE A 650 5.55 -8.20 32.41
CA PHE A 650 5.90 -8.72 33.74
C PHE A 650 4.88 -9.77 34.16
N PRO A 651 5.29 -10.85 34.85
CA PRO A 651 4.33 -11.79 35.44
C PRO A 651 3.31 -11.06 36.32
N TRP A 652 2.02 -11.31 36.11
CA TRP A 652 0.96 -10.71 36.90
C TRP A 652 0.06 -11.78 37.51
N GLN A 653 0.09 -11.89 38.84
CA GLN A 653 -0.68 -12.88 39.60
C GLN A 653 -1.52 -12.26 40.72
N HIS A 654 -1.65 -10.93 40.73
CA HIS A 654 -2.33 -10.20 41.80
C HIS A 654 -3.76 -9.83 41.39
N GLU A 655 -4.70 -10.03 42.30
CA GLU A 655 -6.00 -9.36 42.25
C GLU A 655 -5.81 -7.88 42.61
N THR A 656 -6.52 -6.98 41.93
CA THR A 656 -6.41 -5.54 42.24
C THR A 656 -7.51 -5.17 43.21
N TRP A 657 -7.16 -4.70 44.40
CA TRP A 657 -8.11 -4.15 45.37
C TRP A 657 -8.43 -2.71 45.01
N HIS A 658 -9.71 -2.34 45.04
CA HIS A 658 -10.19 -0.99 44.76
C HIS A 658 -11.27 -0.56 45.76
N SER A 659 -11.17 0.69 46.22
CA SER A 659 -12.20 1.35 47.03
C SER A 659 -12.50 2.74 46.51
N CYS A 660 -13.74 3.17 46.67
CA CYS A 660 -14.18 4.54 46.40
C CYS A 660 -14.94 5.09 47.61
N LEU A 661 -14.44 6.18 48.19
CA LEU A 661 -15.06 6.88 49.31
C LEU A 661 -15.64 8.20 48.81
N ALA A 662 -16.88 8.49 49.16
CA ALA A 662 -17.56 9.74 48.79
C ALA A 662 -17.66 10.66 50.01
N PHE A 663 -17.29 11.92 49.86
CA PHE A 663 -17.30 12.92 50.93
C PHE A 663 -18.10 14.16 50.51
N GLN A 664 -18.53 14.94 51.51
CA GLN A 664 -19.16 16.22 51.26
C GLN A 664 -18.11 17.22 50.74
N PRO A 665 -18.50 18.25 49.97
CA PRO A 665 -17.57 19.30 49.53
C PRO A 665 -16.77 19.93 50.67
N CYS A 666 -17.39 20.16 51.84
CA CYS A 666 -16.72 20.74 53.01
C CYS A 666 -15.60 19.85 53.59
N ASP A 667 -15.53 18.58 53.21
CA ASP A 667 -14.51 17.64 53.69
C ASP A 667 -13.23 17.66 52.86
N ALA A 668 -13.21 18.34 51.69
CA ALA A 668 -12.09 18.28 50.74
C ALA A 668 -10.74 18.62 51.38
N GLY A 669 -10.71 19.63 52.25
CA GLY A 669 -9.51 20.05 52.96
C GLY A 669 -8.92 18.96 53.86
N ARG A 670 -9.78 18.36 54.70
CA ARG A 670 -9.40 17.26 55.59
C ARG A 670 -8.97 16.01 54.82
N VAL A 671 -9.66 15.68 53.73
CA VAL A 671 -9.30 14.54 52.86
C VAL A 671 -7.93 14.78 52.23
N ALA A 672 -7.65 16.00 51.75
CA ALA A 672 -6.35 16.34 51.19
C ALA A 672 -5.21 16.22 52.21
N GLU A 673 -5.42 16.68 53.44
CA GLU A 673 -4.42 16.54 54.51
C GLU A 673 -4.15 15.07 54.86
N ALA A 674 -5.21 14.25 54.94
CA ALA A 674 -5.06 12.82 55.16
C ALA A 674 -4.30 12.13 54.02
N VAL A 675 -4.62 12.47 52.77
CA VAL A 675 -3.90 12.00 51.57
C VAL A 675 -2.42 12.39 51.61
N ASP A 676 -2.08 13.59 52.07
CA ASP A 676 -0.68 14.06 52.12
C ASP A 676 0.16 13.43 53.23
N ARG A 677 -0.48 13.00 54.32
CA ARG A 677 0.18 12.31 55.44
C ARG A 677 0.55 10.85 55.13
N VAL A 678 -0.11 10.23 54.15
CA VAL A 678 0.15 8.82 53.79
C VAL A 678 1.41 8.72 52.94
N SER A 679 2.30 7.79 53.30
CA SER A 679 3.46 7.43 52.48
C SER A 679 3.08 6.29 51.53
N TYR A 680 2.83 6.60 50.27
CA TYR A 680 2.49 5.61 49.24
C TYR A 680 3.70 4.77 48.86
N ARG A 681 3.62 3.45 49.10
CA ARG A 681 4.70 2.48 48.83
C ARG A 681 4.22 1.29 48.01
N GLY A 682 5.11 0.72 47.20
CA GLY A 682 4.83 -0.45 46.36
C GLY A 682 3.58 -0.28 45.50
N GLY A 683 2.60 -1.20 45.64
CA GLY A 683 1.36 -1.17 44.86
C GLY A 683 0.31 -0.13 45.27
N MET A 684 0.60 0.78 46.21
CA MET A 684 -0.34 1.79 46.67
C MET A 684 -0.46 2.96 45.68
N GLN A 685 -1.69 3.36 45.39
CA GLN A 685 -2.00 4.55 44.61
C GLN A 685 -3.42 5.05 44.91
N GLY A 686 -3.72 6.26 44.45
CA GLY A 686 -5.07 6.77 44.51
C GLY A 686 -5.29 8.02 43.70
N ARG A 687 -6.54 8.48 43.75
CA ARG A 687 -7.04 9.62 43.02
C ARG A 687 -8.10 10.34 43.82
N LEU A 688 -7.91 11.63 44.04
CA LEU A 688 -8.91 12.54 44.56
C LEU A 688 -9.63 13.22 43.39
N VAL A 689 -10.96 13.30 43.42
CA VAL A 689 -11.77 13.84 42.32
C VAL A 689 -12.83 14.80 42.84
N PHE A 690 -12.83 16.03 42.32
CA PHE A 690 -13.97 16.94 42.44
C PHE A 690 -14.88 16.75 41.24
N CYS A 691 -16.13 16.39 41.49
CA CYS A 691 -17.12 16.11 40.46
C CYS A 691 -18.54 16.41 40.95
N ALA A 692 -19.49 16.51 40.02
CA ALA A 692 -20.89 16.79 40.35
C ALA A 692 -21.86 15.74 39.74
N PRO A 693 -21.78 14.46 40.15
CA PRO A 693 -22.72 13.45 39.68
C PRO A 693 -24.15 13.84 40.04
N ASN A 694 -25.09 13.64 39.11
CA ASN A 694 -26.49 14.04 39.28
C ASN A 694 -26.69 15.52 39.70
N LYS A 695 -25.78 16.41 39.26
CA LYS A 695 -25.78 17.84 39.56
C LYS A 695 -25.50 18.20 41.03
N GLN A 696 -24.92 17.29 41.81
CA GLN A 696 -24.55 17.52 43.22
C GLN A 696 -23.03 17.45 43.37
N PRO A 697 -22.35 18.55 43.73
CA PRO A 697 -20.91 18.54 43.97
C PRO A 697 -20.54 17.60 45.12
N ILE A 698 -19.56 16.73 44.89
CA ILE A 698 -19.00 15.82 45.89
C ILE A 698 -17.48 15.70 45.70
N VAL A 699 -16.83 15.12 46.70
CA VAL A 699 -15.41 14.76 46.66
C VAL A 699 -15.31 13.24 46.67
N LEU A 700 -14.65 12.65 45.67
CA LEU A 700 -14.40 11.20 45.63
C LEU A 700 -12.92 10.92 45.90
N LEU A 701 -12.65 10.00 46.81
CA LEU A 701 -11.32 9.41 46.99
C LEU A 701 -11.35 7.96 46.50
N GLN A 702 -10.60 7.68 45.45
CA GLN A 702 -10.46 6.35 44.88
C GLN A 702 -9.07 5.81 45.18
N LEU A 703 -9.02 4.57 45.65
CA LEU A 703 -7.80 3.93 46.13
C LEU A 703 -7.64 2.60 45.42
N TRP A 704 -6.44 2.30 44.95
CA TRP A 704 -6.10 0.98 44.42
C TRP A 704 -4.89 0.43 45.16
N TYR A 705 -4.94 -0.87 45.45
CA TYR A 705 -3.78 -1.63 45.89
C TYR A 705 -3.50 -2.77 44.91
N LEU A 706 -2.33 -2.70 44.29
CA LEU A 706 -1.86 -3.69 43.32
C LEU A 706 -0.89 -4.64 44.03
N GLY A 707 -1.43 -5.62 44.76
CA GLY A 707 -0.70 -6.53 45.62
C GLY A 707 -1.66 -7.53 46.27
N ASN A 708 -1.32 -8.06 47.45
CA ASN A 708 -2.23 -8.92 48.21
C ASN A 708 -3.44 -8.10 48.73
N PRO A 709 -4.69 -8.37 48.30
CA PRO A 709 -5.85 -7.59 48.74
C PRO A 709 -6.07 -7.57 50.25
N GLU A 710 -5.63 -8.61 50.97
CA GLU A 710 -5.75 -8.70 52.44
C GLU A 710 -4.95 -7.60 53.16
N GLU A 711 -3.85 -7.14 52.57
CA GLU A 711 -3.00 -6.08 53.13
C GLU A 711 -3.52 -4.67 52.83
N ALA A 712 -4.44 -4.54 51.87
CA ALA A 712 -4.86 -3.24 51.35
C ALA A 712 -5.56 -2.38 52.41
N ALA A 713 -6.42 -3.00 53.23
CA ALA A 713 -7.18 -2.30 54.27
C ALA A 713 -6.26 -1.73 55.36
N GLU A 714 -5.23 -2.48 55.77
CA GLU A 714 -4.22 -2.01 56.74
C GLU A 714 -3.41 -0.84 56.16
N LYS A 715 -2.94 -0.97 54.91
CA LYS A 715 -2.12 0.06 54.26
C LYS A 715 -2.87 1.37 54.01
N PHE A 716 -4.19 1.31 53.82
CA PHE A 716 -5.04 2.49 53.63
C PHE A 716 -5.85 2.88 54.88
N GLU A 717 -5.56 2.31 56.06
CA GLU A 717 -6.29 2.58 57.29
C GLU A 717 -6.48 4.09 57.57
N PRO A 718 -5.46 4.97 57.41
CA PRO A 718 -5.62 6.40 57.68
C PRO A 718 -6.64 7.10 56.78
N LEU A 719 -6.92 6.54 55.60
CA LEU A 719 -7.89 7.06 54.63
C LEU A 719 -9.26 6.39 54.78
N LEU A 720 -9.29 5.09 55.08
CA LEU A 720 -10.52 4.32 55.32
C LEU A 720 -11.20 4.71 56.63
N GLY A 721 -10.45 5.21 57.61
CA GLY A 721 -10.99 5.72 58.89
C GLY A 721 -11.63 7.11 58.83
N LEU A 722 -11.57 7.80 57.69
CA LEU A 722 -12.21 9.12 57.53
C LEU A 722 -13.74 8.99 57.52
N PRO A 723 -14.50 9.94 58.07
CA PRO A 723 -15.96 9.90 58.03
C PRO A 723 -16.46 10.28 56.62
N PHE A 724 -16.75 9.26 55.81
CA PHE A 724 -17.33 9.36 54.47
C PHE A 724 -18.84 9.16 54.47
N MET A 725 -19.50 9.46 53.35
CA MET A 725 -20.92 9.21 53.10
C MET A 725 -21.17 7.74 52.75
N ALA A 726 -21.36 6.90 53.76
CA ALA A 726 -21.50 5.44 53.58
C ALA A 726 -22.69 5.02 52.69
N ASP A 727 -23.78 5.78 52.70
CA ASP A 727 -24.99 5.49 51.91
C ASP A 727 -24.93 6.02 50.46
N HIS A 728 -23.85 6.68 50.06
CA HIS A 728 -23.74 7.24 48.71
C HIS A 728 -23.56 6.12 47.66
N PRO A 729 -24.27 6.12 46.51
CA PRO A 729 -24.25 5.01 45.55
C PRO A 729 -22.89 4.74 44.89
N LEU A 730 -21.99 5.73 44.90
CA LEU A 730 -20.61 5.57 44.39
C LEU A 730 -19.65 5.02 45.44
N HIS A 731 -20.07 4.92 46.71
CA HIS A 731 -19.25 4.36 47.78
C HIS A 731 -19.04 2.85 47.56
N SER A 732 -17.79 2.39 47.74
CA SER A 732 -17.46 0.97 47.79
C SER A 732 -16.14 0.76 48.54
N ILE A 733 -16.04 -0.33 49.30
CA ILE A 733 -14.80 -0.73 49.98
C ILE A 733 -14.42 -2.13 49.53
N GLY A 734 -13.16 -2.29 49.16
CA GLY A 734 -12.50 -3.56 48.92
C GLY A 734 -13.05 -4.41 47.79
N ARG A 735 -13.50 -3.76 46.71
CA ARG A 735 -13.84 -4.48 45.48
C ARG A 735 -12.58 -5.02 44.83
N LEU A 736 -12.61 -6.30 44.49
CA LEU A 736 -11.60 -6.90 43.64
C LEU A 736 -11.96 -6.62 42.19
N ILE A 737 -11.02 -6.04 41.45
CA ILE A 737 -11.17 -5.81 40.01
C ILE A 737 -10.10 -6.63 39.25
N PRO A 738 -10.46 -7.28 38.13
CA PRO A 738 -9.49 -7.93 37.28
C PRO A 738 -8.48 -6.92 36.71
N TYR A 739 -7.26 -7.37 36.45
CA TYR A 739 -6.21 -6.54 35.85
C TYR A 739 -6.64 -5.90 34.51
N VAL A 740 -7.43 -6.61 33.70
CA VAL A 740 -7.93 -6.10 32.42
C VAL A 740 -8.93 -4.94 32.58
N ASN A 741 -9.50 -4.75 33.77
CA ASN A 741 -10.46 -3.69 34.10
C ASN A 741 -9.79 -2.52 34.86
N LEU A 742 -8.46 -2.51 34.96
CA LEU A 742 -7.69 -1.57 35.79
C LEU A 742 -7.96 -0.10 35.43
N ASN A 743 -8.36 0.19 34.19
CA ASN A 743 -8.56 1.55 33.68
C ASN A 743 -10.04 1.94 33.47
N ASP A 744 -10.99 1.04 33.74
CA ASP A 744 -12.39 1.21 33.35
C ASP A 744 -13.04 2.42 34.02
N SER A 745 -12.61 2.73 35.25
CA SER A 745 -13.08 3.92 35.99
C SER A 745 -12.82 5.25 35.27
N SER A 746 -11.94 5.28 34.27
CA SER A 746 -11.62 6.48 33.48
C SER A 746 -12.27 6.49 32.10
N GLU A 747 -12.95 5.42 31.65
CA GLU A 747 -13.47 5.30 30.28
C GLU A 747 -14.39 6.44 29.89
N ARG A 748 -15.33 6.81 30.77
CA ARG A 748 -16.26 7.91 30.50
C ARG A 748 -15.51 9.22 30.24
N ILE A 749 -14.54 9.54 31.07
CA ILE A 749 -13.74 10.77 30.99
C ILE A 749 -12.85 10.76 29.74
N CYS A 750 -12.31 9.59 29.41
CA CYS A 750 -11.44 9.39 28.27
C CYS A 750 -12.15 9.04 26.97
N SER A 751 -13.49 8.99 26.93
CA SER A 751 -14.23 8.87 25.67
C SER A 751 -13.90 10.01 24.71
N TYR A 752 -14.05 9.80 23.41
CA TYR A 752 -13.94 10.92 22.47
C TYR A 752 -15.05 11.97 22.68
N VAL A 753 -16.23 11.59 23.17
CA VAL A 753 -17.46 12.43 23.23
C VAL A 753 -17.27 13.79 23.93
N GLY A 754 -17.78 14.84 23.29
CA GLY A 754 -17.86 16.22 23.79
C GLY A 754 -16.53 16.98 23.76
N ARG A 755 -16.56 18.29 24.05
CA ARG A 755 -15.36 19.13 24.16
C ARG A 755 -14.69 18.96 25.52
N LYS A 756 -13.38 18.72 25.51
CA LYS A 756 -12.56 18.57 26.71
C LYS A 756 -11.33 19.45 26.64
N ASN A 757 -11.08 20.26 27.66
CA ASN A 757 -9.83 20.98 27.88
C ASN A 757 -9.15 20.39 29.11
N LEU A 758 -8.07 19.64 28.89
CA LEU A 758 -7.33 18.91 29.91
C LEU A 758 -5.87 19.36 29.92
N ALA A 759 -5.39 19.74 31.10
CA ALA A 759 -3.98 20.03 31.35
C ALA A 759 -3.54 19.34 32.66
N ALA A 760 -2.25 19.13 32.86
CA ALA A 760 -1.71 18.51 34.06
C ALA A 760 -0.46 19.24 34.57
N PHE A 761 -0.31 19.28 35.90
CA PHE A 761 0.88 19.82 36.56
C PHE A 761 1.21 19.03 37.83
N GLY A 762 2.50 18.88 38.10
CA GLY A 762 3.05 18.15 39.23
C GLY A 762 3.20 19.02 40.46
N MET A 763 2.86 18.46 41.63
CA MET A 763 2.96 19.08 42.95
C MET A 763 3.80 18.21 43.90
N ARG A 764 4.53 18.85 44.83
CA ARG A 764 5.34 18.17 45.86
C ARG A 764 4.55 17.81 47.12
N SER A 765 3.51 18.59 47.40
CA SER A 765 2.60 18.44 48.53
C SER A 765 1.24 19.02 48.16
N ILE A 766 0.19 18.60 48.85
CA ILE A 766 -1.12 19.24 48.83
C ILE A 766 -1.50 19.65 50.25
N SER A 767 -2.27 20.72 50.40
CA SER A 767 -2.73 21.24 51.69
C SER A 767 -4.23 21.46 51.70
N GLU A 768 -4.81 21.50 52.91
CA GLU A 768 -6.21 21.88 53.11
C GLU A 768 -6.57 23.17 52.37
N ALA A 769 -5.75 24.23 52.56
CA ALA A 769 -5.98 25.53 51.93
C ALA A 769 -6.00 25.44 50.39
N SER A 770 -5.02 24.74 49.80
CA SER A 770 -4.91 24.60 48.34
C SER A 770 -6.08 23.81 47.73
N CYS A 771 -6.50 22.72 48.38
CA CYS A 771 -7.61 21.90 47.90
C CYS A 771 -8.97 22.58 48.08
N MET A 772 -9.17 23.30 49.19
CA MET A 772 -10.39 24.09 49.40
C MET A 772 -10.48 25.24 48.40
N ALA A 773 -9.38 25.95 48.13
CA ALA A 773 -9.35 27.01 47.11
C ALA A 773 -9.68 26.46 45.72
N ALA A 774 -9.10 25.32 45.33
CA ALA A 774 -9.39 24.68 44.05
C ALA A 774 -10.85 24.17 43.96
N LEU A 775 -11.40 23.66 45.07
CA LEU A 775 -12.81 23.25 45.14
C LEU A 775 -13.74 24.46 44.96
N MET A 776 -13.45 25.59 45.59
CA MET A 776 -14.24 26.82 45.42
C MET A 776 -14.23 27.28 43.95
N VAL A 777 -13.04 27.33 43.33
CA VAL A 777 -12.90 27.64 41.90
C VAL A 777 -13.73 26.69 41.03
N TYR A 778 -13.71 25.39 41.33
CA TYR A 778 -14.51 24.39 40.64
C TYR A 778 -16.02 24.62 40.81
N MET A 779 -16.48 24.81 42.06
CA MET A 779 -17.89 25.01 42.39
C MET A 779 -18.45 26.29 41.78
N ASP A 780 -17.70 27.39 41.85
CA ASP A 780 -18.07 28.66 41.22
C ASP A 780 -18.21 28.49 39.70
N PHE A 781 -17.27 27.78 39.07
CA PHE A 781 -17.29 27.52 37.63
C PHE A 781 -18.51 26.71 37.20
N ILE A 782 -18.80 25.56 37.84
CA ILE A 782 -19.96 24.74 37.46
C ILE A 782 -21.30 25.38 37.80
N THR A 783 -21.31 26.32 38.75
CA THR A 783 -22.49 27.14 39.07
C THR A 783 -22.70 28.21 37.99
N GLN A 784 -21.61 28.83 37.53
CA GLN A 784 -21.64 29.83 36.47
C GLN A 784 -21.97 29.22 35.09
N TYR A 785 -21.50 28.00 34.82
CA TYR A 785 -21.65 27.29 33.55
C TYR A 785 -22.27 25.89 33.75
N PRO A 786 -23.60 25.78 33.96
CA PRO A 786 -24.27 24.50 34.19
C PRO A 786 -24.10 23.47 33.06
N GLU A 787 -23.90 23.91 31.82
CA GLU A 787 -23.60 23.08 30.66
C GLU A 787 -22.24 22.36 30.76
N ALA A 788 -21.34 22.85 31.61
CA ALA A 788 -20.03 22.26 31.90
C ALA A 788 -20.02 21.41 33.19
N LEU A 789 -21.18 21.00 33.72
CA LEU A 789 -21.31 20.17 34.94
C LEU A 789 -20.56 18.83 34.89
N ARG A 790 -20.17 18.35 33.70
CA ARG A 790 -19.35 17.15 33.51
C ARG A 790 -17.85 17.38 33.77
N THR A 791 -17.46 18.59 34.15
CA THR A 791 -16.07 18.96 34.51
C THR A 791 -15.60 18.20 35.75
N HIS A 792 -14.33 17.77 35.72
CA HIS A 792 -13.67 17.06 36.82
C HIS A 792 -12.34 17.73 37.15
N ILE A 793 -12.00 17.87 38.43
CA ILE A 793 -10.64 18.18 38.88
C ILE A 793 -10.07 16.91 39.51
N LEU A 794 -9.04 16.33 38.91
CA LEU A 794 -8.43 15.10 39.40
C LEU A 794 -7.06 15.38 40.02
N THR A 795 -6.75 14.75 41.14
CA THR A 795 -5.42 14.73 41.74
C THR A 795 -5.00 13.28 41.93
N GLU A 796 -4.08 12.80 41.09
CA GLU A 796 -3.56 11.43 41.15
C GLU A 796 -2.26 11.36 41.94
N PHE A 797 -2.07 10.27 42.67
CA PHE A 797 -0.88 10.01 43.47
C PHE A 797 -0.52 8.52 43.46
N TYR A 798 0.78 8.26 43.44
CA TYR A 798 1.36 6.94 43.18
C TYR A 798 2.52 6.68 44.14
N SER A 799 2.86 5.41 44.38
CA SER A 799 4.21 5.09 44.84
C SER A 799 5.22 5.48 43.76
N MET A 800 6.25 6.23 44.16
CA MET A 800 7.35 6.67 43.31
C MET A 800 8.62 5.82 43.55
N ASP A 801 8.50 4.70 44.28
CA ASP A 801 9.64 3.88 44.72
C ASP A 801 10.47 3.40 43.52
N MET A 802 9.83 2.72 42.58
CA MET A 802 10.50 2.18 41.38
C MET A 802 11.03 3.28 40.45
N VAL A 803 10.31 4.39 40.30
CA VAL A 803 10.77 5.53 39.48
C VAL A 803 12.07 6.11 40.04
N SER A 804 12.18 6.19 41.36
CA SER A 804 13.36 6.69 42.07
C SER A 804 14.54 5.71 41.99
N GLU A 805 14.27 4.40 41.97
CA GLU A 805 15.29 3.35 41.84
C GLU A 805 15.89 3.29 40.44
N LEU A 806 15.05 3.34 39.40
CA LEU A 806 15.45 3.14 38.00
C LEU A 806 16.32 4.27 37.42
N ASP A 807 16.25 5.47 37.98
CA ASP A 807 16.91 6.65 37.41
C ASP A 807 17.26 7.67 38.49
N GLN A 808 18.20 7.29 39.38
CA GLN A 808 18.64 8.10 40.53
C GLN A 808 19.12 9.50 40.10
N ASP A 809 19.83 9.58 38.97
CA ASP A 809 20.38 10.83 38.43
C ASP A 809 19.41 11.57 37.49
N GLY A 810 18.39 10.89 36.95
CA GLY A 810 17.41 11.49 36.03
C GLY A 810 17.96 11.68 34.61
N GLU A 811 18.89 10.83 34.19
CA GLU A 811 19.68 10.95 32.95
C GLU A 811 19.45 9.78 31.98
N GLU A 812 18.82 8.68 32.42
CA GLU A 812 18.57 7.52 31.55
C GLU A 812 17.49 7.79 30.49
N THR A 813 16.61 8.75 30.74
CA THR A 813 15.49 9.14 29.88
C THR A 813 15.50 10.64 29.63
N SER A 814 14.72 11.12 28.66
CA SER A 814 14.52 12.56 28.44
C SER A 814 13.38 13.13 29.29
N ILE A 815 12.88 12.35 30.27
CA ILE A 815 11.93 12.82 31.28
C ILE A 815 12.69 13.70 32.27
N PRO A 816 12.26 14.95 32.55
CA PRO A 816 13.00 15.84 33.43
C PRO A 816 13.23 15.24 34.82
N GLY A 817 14.48 15.31 35.33
CA GLY A 817 14.81 14.74 36.65
C GLY A 817 13.96 15.24 37.81
N LYS A 818 13.52 16.52 37.78
CA LYS A 818 12.56 17.06 38.77
C LYS A 818 11.22 16.30 38.77
N MET A 819 10.72 15.93 37.59
CA MET A 819 9.50 15.13 37.45
C MET A 819 9.64 13.75 38.10
N ARG A 820 10.84 13.15 38.03
CA ARG A 820 11.12 11.83 38.61
C ARG A 820 11.31 11.87 40.13
N ARG A 821 11.88 12.95 40.68
CA ARG A 821 12.31 13.01 42.08
C ARG A 821 11.41 13.82 43.01
N GLU A 822 10.73 14.84 42.49
CA GLU A 822 10.09 15.85 43.34
C GLU A 822 8.56 15.81 43.28
N VAL A 823 7.97 15.29 42.20
CA VAL A 823 6.51 15.24 42.02
C VAL A 823 5.92 14.07 42.82
N LYS A 824 4.97 14.37 43.70
CA LYS A 824 4.17 13.37 44.41
C LYS A 824 2.73 13.29 43.89
N TYR A 825 2.19 14.40 43.41
CA TYR A 825 0.81 14.51 42.95
C TYR A 825 0.73 15.08 41.55
N TRP A 826 -0.15 14.53 40.73
CA TRP A 826 -0.50 15.05 39.42
C TRP A 826 -1.90 15.65 39.47
N VAL A 827 -1.98 16.97 39.43
CA VAL A 827 -3.25 17.70 39.39
C VAL A 827 -3.64 17.93 37.94
N MET A 828 -4.87 17.54 37.59
CA MET A 828 -5.39 17.44 36.24
C MET A 828 -6.79 18.06 36.17
N PRO A 829 -6.91 19.38 35.97
CA PRO A 829 -8.20 19.98 35.69
C PRO A 829 -8.68 19.59 34.28
N LEU A 830 -9.89 19.03 34.20
CA LEU A 830 -10.56 18.60 32.98
C LEU A 830 -11.91 19.32 32.87
N ALA A 831 -11.93 20.39 32.10
CA ALA A 831 -13.17 21.05 31.72
C ALA A 831 -13.88 20.24 30.64
N TRP A 832 -15.13 19.82 30.87
CA TRP A 832 -15.94 19.08 29.90
C TRP A 832 -17.21 19.86 29.58
N TYR A 833 -17.35 20.25 28.32
CA TYR A 833 -18.39 21.13 27.80
C TYR A 833 -18.75 20.74 26.35
N GLU A 834 -19.71 21.42 25.73
CA GLU A 834 -20.11 21.18 24.32
C GLU A 834 -19.99 22.44 23.47
N ASP A 835 -20.35 23.61 24.02
CA ASP A 835 -20.33 24.88 23.31
C ASP A 835 -18.91 25.43 23.14
N ALA A 836 -18.48 25.62 21.90
CA ALA A 836 -17.17 26.20 21.59
C ALA A 836 -16.99 27.64 22.13
N ALA A 837 -18.08 28.37 22.41
CA ALA A 837 -18.00 29.69 23.05
C ALA A 837 -17.36 29.66 24.44
N LEU A 838 -17.32 28.49 25.09
CA LEU A 838 -16.75 28.30 26.42
C LEU A 838 -15.26 27.94 26.42
N ASP A 839 -14.60 27.84 25.25
CA ASP A 839 -13.19 27.44 25.16
C ASP A 839 -12.27 28.29 26.07
N ASP A 840 -12.40 29.63 26.03
CA ASP A 840 -11.59 30.54 26.84
C ASP A 840 -11.91 30.45 28.33
N ALA A 841 -13.19 30.25 28.68
CA ALA A 841 -13.64 30.08 30.06
C ALA A 841 -13.11 28.77 30.66
N CYS A 842 -13.16 27.68 29.89
CA CYS A 842 -12.65 26.36 30.27
C CYS A 842 -11.12 26.36 30.41
N ALA A 843 -10.40 27.04 29.51
CA ALA A 843 -8.96 27.26 29.68
C ALA A 843 -8.67 28.15 30.91
N GLY A 844 -9.55 29.09 31.21
CA GLY A 844 -9.53 29.93 32.42
C GLY A 844 -9.65 29.11 33.70
N LEU A 845 -10.57 28.15 33.75
CA LEU A 845 -10.71 27.20 34.86
C LEU A 845 -9.39 26.48 35.14
N ASN A 846 -8.77 25.89 34.12
CA ASN A 846 -7.53 25.13 34.28
C ASN A 846 -6.42 25.99 34.89
N ARG A 847 -6.30 27.26 34.47
CA ARG A 847 -5.36 28.23 35.06
C ARG A 847 -5.71 28.58 36.50
N ALA A 848 -6.97 28.87 36.79
CA ALA A 848 -7.43 29.21 38.14
C ALA A 848 -7.21 28.07 39.14
N VAL A 849 -7.46 26.82 38.73
CA VAL A 849 -7.16 25.63 39.54
C VAL A 849 -5.65 25.51 39.79
N ARG A 850 -4.83 25.71 38.77
CA ARG A 850 -3.37 25.72 38.94
C ARG A 850 -2.91 26.81 39.90
N ASP A 851 -3.44 28.03 39.77
CA ASP A 851 -3.13 29.12 40.68
C ASP A 851 -3.56 28.83 42.11
N ALA A 852 -4.72 28.19 42.32
CA ALA A 852 -5.21 27.78 43.63
C ALA A 852 -4.28 26.75 44.31
N PHE A 853 -3.73 25.79 43.55
CA PHE A 853 -2.78 24.82 44.08
C PHE A 853 -1.38 25.40 44.32
N LEU A 854 -0.94 26.34 43.48
CA LEU A 854 0.41 26.91 43.59
C LEU A 854 0.53 28.06 44.57
N THR A 855 -0.59 28.65 45.03
CA THR A 855 -0.56 29.76 45.99
C THR A 855 -0.53 29.21 47.41
N ASN A 856 0.56 29.49 48.12
CA ASN A 856 0.70 29.16 49.53
C ASN A 856 -0.10 30.17 50.40
N THR A 857 -0.37 29.79 51.64
CA THR A 857 -1.12 30.63 52.60
C THR A 857 -0.45 31.96 52.94
N ASP A 858 0.87 32.06 52.74
CA ASP A 858 1.67 33.29 52.92
C ASP A 858 1.73 34.17 51.65
N GLY A 859 1.05 33.77 50.57
CA GLY A 859 1.06 34.45 49.27
C GLY A 859 2.27 34.13 48.39
N SER A 860 3.20 33.28 48.84
CA SER A 860 4.28 32.77 47.99
C SER A 860 3.75 31.75 46.97
N ARG A 861 4.49 31.54 45.87
CA ARG A 861 4.08 30.63 44.78
C ARG A 861 4.99 29.41 44.73
N ALA A 862 4.40 28.22 44.81
CA ALA A 862 5.08 26.95 44.63
C ALA A 862 5.55 26.75 43.17
N GLU A 863 6.63 25.98 43.00
CA GLU A 863 7.11 25.57 41.67
C GLU A 863 6.21 24.44 41.14
N SER A 864 5.78 24.53 39.88
CA SER A 864 5.03 23.46 39.21
C SER A 864 5.88 22.78 38.15
N ILE A 865 5.76 21.46 38.03
CA ILE A 865 6.45 20.69 36.98
C ILE A 865 5.43 20.31 35.90
N ALA A 866 5.71 20.60 34.63
CA ALA A 866 4.77 20.33 33.55
C ALA A 866 4.87 18.88 33.06
N TYR A 867 3.76 18.35 32.55
CA TYR A 867 3.72 17.03 31.92
C TYR A 867 3.55 17.15 30.41
N ILE A 868 4.52 16.67 29.63
CA ILE A 868 4.53 16.83 28.17
C ILE A 868 3.32 16.21 27.45
N ASN A 869 2.71 15.15 28.01
CA ASN A 869 1.53 14.54 27.41
C ASN A 869 0.27 15.40 27.62
N MET A 870 0.28 16.32 28.60
CA MET A 870 -0.86 17.18 28.95
C MET A 870 -0.38 18.58 29.39
N PRO A 871 0.37 19.31 28.55
CA PRO A 871 0.95 20.59 28.92
C PRO A 871 -0.16 21.65 29.02
N PHE A 872 0.08 22.70 29.82
CA PHE A 872 -0.75 23.90 29.74
C PHE A 872 -0.50 24.67 28.44
N GLU A 873 -1.50 25.43 28.01
CA GLU A 873 -1.33 26.41 26.94
C GLU A 873 -0.20 27.38 27.26
N ARG A 874 0.77 27.52 26.35
CA ARG A 874 1.91 28.45 26.46
C ARG A 874 2.86 28.17 27.64
N GLU A 875 3.01 26.90 28.02
CA GLU A 875 4.01 26.47 29.00
C GLU A 875 5.44 26.81 28.54
N ALA A 876 6.33 27.18 29.47
CA ALA A 876 7.73 27.42 29.14
C ALA A 876 8.43 26.10 28.78
N ALA A 877 9.26 26.11 27.72
CA ALA A 877 9.98 24.90 27.29
C ALA A 877 10.83 24.28 28.41
N SER A 878 11.41 25.11 29.29
CA SER A 878 12.18 24.67 30.45
C SER A 878 11.34 23.88 31.48
N ASN A 879 10.04 24.18 31.58
CA ASN A 879 9.15 23.49 32.51
C ASN A 879 8.73 22.11 31.97
N VAL A 880 8.76 21.93 30.64
CA VAL A 880 8.34 20.70 29.95
C VAL A 880 9.52 19.75 29.71
N PHE A 881 10.65 20.30 29.26
CA PHE A 881 11.80 19.52 28.79
C PHE A 881 13.00 19.53 29.76
N GLY A 882 12.89 20.26 30.87
CA GLY A 882 13.94 20.33 31.89
C GLY A 882 14.90 21.51 31.71
N ASP A 883 16.08 21.37 32.32
CA ASP A 883 17.07 22.45 32.38
C ASP A 883 17.69 22.81 31.02
N LYS A 884 18.58 23.81 31.04
CA LYS A 884 19.24 24.31 29.84
C LYS A 884 20.08 23.22 29.13
N GLN A 885 20.74 22.35 29.88
CA GLN A 885 21.60 21.31 29.32
C GLN A 885 20.77 20.22 28.63
N HIS A 886 19.66 19.80 29.24
CA HIS A 886 18.67 18.91 28.65
C HIS A 886 18.12 19.46 27.33
N LEU A 887 17.73 20.74 27.32
CA LEU A 887 17.25 21.41 26.12
C LEU A 887 18.30 21.48 25.00
N GLU A 888 19.56 21.75 25.32
CA GLU A 888 20.65 21.77 24.34
C GLU A 888 20.89 20.39 23.72
N LYS A 889 20.85 19.32 24.52
CA LYS A 889 20.92 17.94 24.04
C LYS A 889 19.76 17.61 23.10
N LEU A 890 18.52 17.93 23.49
CA LEU A 890 17.34 17.71 22.64
C LEU A 890 17.42 18.49 21.31
N ARG A 891 17.89 19.74 21.33
CA ARG A 891 18.11 20.54 20.10
C ARG A 891 19.16 19.92 19.18
N SER A 892 20.27 19.43 19.72
CA SER A 892 21.30 18.72 18.96
C SER A 892 20.74 17.46 18.29
N LEU A 893 19.98 16.66 19.05
CA LEU A 893 19.35 15.45 18.52
C LEU A 893 18.28 15.76 17.47
N LYS A 894 17.54 16.85 17.65
CA LYS A 894 16.56 17.32 16.67
C LYS A 894 17.22 17.64 15.33
N GLN A 895 18.36 18.34 15.35
CA GLN A 895 19.13 18.62 14.14
C GLN A 895 19.68 17.35 13.47
N LYS A 896 20.05 16.33 14.26
CA LYS A 896 20.56 15.06 13.75
C LYS A 896 19.46 14.20 13.10
N TRP A 897 18.30 14.10 13.76
CA TRP A 897 17.25 13.12 13.40
C TRP A 897 16.09 13.71 12.60
N ASP A 898 15.91 15.03 12.62
CA ASP A 898 14.98 15.78 11.78
C ASP A 898 15.60 17.14 11.36
N PRO A 899 16.68 17.13 10.55
CA PRO A 899 17.39 18.33 10.10
C PRO A 899 16.51 19.29 9.29
N LEU A 900 15.46 18.78 8.65
CA LEU A 900 14.51 19.57 7.87
C LEU A 900 13.36 20.15 8.72
N ASN A 901 13.33 19.82 10.01
CA ASN A 901 12.35 20.26 10.99
C ASN A 901 10.90 20.04 10.50
N ILE A 902 10.63 18.83 10.02
CA ILE A 902 9.35 18.45 9.42
C ILE A 902 8.35 18.05 10.51
N ILE A 903 8.82 17.42 11.59
CA ILE A 903 8.01 17.06 12.76
C ILE A 903 8.01 18.26 13.70
N ARG A 904 6.90 19.00 13.74
CA ARG A 904 6.78 20.20 14.58
C ARG A 904 5.78 19.93 15.68
N VAL A 905 6.15 20.26 16.92
CA VAL A 905 5.24 20.23 18.06
C VAL A 905 5.14 21.63 18.65
N ILE A 906 3.93 22.07 18.99
CA ILE A 906 3.67 23.46 19.37
C ILE A 906 3.78 23.58 20.90
N PHE A 907 4.92 24.03 21.42
CA PHE A 907 5.10 24.22 22.86
C PHE A 907 5.28 25.67 23.33
N SER A 908 5.67 26.65 22.50
CA SER A 908 5.95 28.03 22.98
C SER A 908 6.16 29.05 21.86
N LYS A 909 5.96 30.35 22.12
CA LYS A 909 6.26 31.46 21.17
C LYS A 909 7.77 31.77 21.02
N ASN A 910 8.61 31.31 21.96
CA ASN A 910 9.97 31.86 22.15
C ASN A 910 11.13 30.94 21.72
N ASP A 911 10.89 29.66 21.37
CA ASP A 911 11.98 28.74 20.97
C ASP A 911 11.89 28.32 19.50
N LYS A 912 12.45 29.16 18.61
CA LYS A 912 12.34 29.03 17.15
C LYS A 912 12.78 27.67 16.58
N LEU A 913 13.59 26.88 17.29
CA LEU A 913 14.09 25.60 16.81
C LEU A 913 13.13 24.44 17.15
N LEU A 914 12.46 24.52 18.30
CA LEU A 914 11.49 23.51 18.75
C LEU A 914 10.03 23.88 18.41
N SER A 915 9.72 25.15 18.14
CA SER A 915 8.32 25.65 18.07
C SER A 915 7.96 26.55 16.87
N GLN A 916 8.66 26.46 15.75
CA GLN A 916 8.44 27.35 14.61
C GLN A 916 7.00 27.29 14.02
N GLY A 917 6.17 28.30 14.37
CA GLY A 917 5.30 28.97 13.39
C GLY A 917 3.78 28.77 13.43
N TYR A 918 3.12 28.41 14.54
CA TYR A 918 1.65 28.26 14.54
C TYR A 918 0.98 28.80 15.81
N HIS A 919 -0.17 29.47 15.61
CA HIS A 919 -1.00 30.02 16.68
C HIS A 919 -1.87 28.92 17.32
N LEU A 920 -1.91 28.91 18.66
CA LEU A 920 -2.99 28.31 19.44
C LEU A 920 -4.15 29.30 19.45
N SER A 921 -5.15 29.09 18.59
CA SER A 921 -6.51 29.52 18.89
C SER A 921 -7.14 28.38 19.68
N GLY A 922 -7.72 28.66 20.84
CA GLY A 922 -8.49 27.69 21.61
C GLY A 922 -9.47 26.98 20.68
N ILE A 923 -9.27 25.67 20.54
CA ILE A 923 -10.23 24.78 19.90
C ILE A 923 -10.28 23.57 20.81
N GLY A 924 -11.28 23.55 21.69
CA GLY A 924 -11.77 22.32 22.30
C GLY A 924 -11.97 21.23 21.23
N TYR A 925 -11.53 20.03 21.52
CA TYR A 925 -11.73 18.90 20.63
C TYR A 925 -13.21 18.52 20.62
N THR A 926 -13.96 18.78 19.54
CA THR A 926 -15.28 18.14 19.32
C THR A 926 -15.09 16.96 18.36
N PRO A 927 -15.41 15.70 18.73
CA PRO A 927 -15.66 14.67 17.75
C PRO A 927 -16.89 15.08 16.95
N GLY A 928 -16.74 15.22 15.63
CA GLY A 928 -17.86 15.56 14.75
C GLY A 928 -17.92 17.04 14.32
N ALA A 929 -16.89 17.86 14.58
CA ALA A 929 -16.77 19.14 13.88
C ALA A 929 -16.65 18.90 12.36
N ARG A 930 -17.76 19.16 11.68
CA ARG A 930 -18.01 18.99 10.24
C ARG A 930 -16.96 19.74 9.40
N THR A 931 -16.56 19.12 8.29
CA THR A 931 -15.78 19.69 7.17
C THR A 931 -14.39 20.26 7.49
N LEU A 932 -13.38 19.40 7.41
CA LEU A 932 -12.00 19.82 7.15
C LEU A 932 -11.82 20.19 5.67
N LYS A 933 -12.31 21.36 5.26
CA LYS A 933 -11.94 21.93 3.95
C LYS A 933 -10.42 22.11 3.90
N GLY A 934 -9.71 21.26 3.15
CA GLY A 934 -8.30 21.42 2.80
C GLY A 934 -7.27 20.56 3.54
N ARG A 935 -7.64 19.58 4.37
CA ARG A 935 -6.67 18.66 5.04
C ARG A 935 -6.63 17.28 4.37
N HIS A 936 -5.44 16.68 4.26
CA HIS A 936 -5.26 15.32 3.70
C HIS A 936 -5.02 14.31 4.83
N ILE A 937 -5.78 13.21 4.85
CA ILE A 937 -5.61 12.10 5.79
C ILE A 937 -4.89 10.95 5.08
N LEU A 938 -3.80 10.47 5.68
CA LEU A 938 -3.01 9.34 5.18
C LEU A 938 -3.08 8.21 6.22
N SER A 939 -3.54 7.02 5.82
CA SER A 939 -3.69 5.85 6.71
C SER A 939 -2.75 4.72 6.29
N LEU A 940 -2.19 4.00 7.27
CA LEU A 940 -1.25 2.88 7.06
C LEU A 940 -1.96 1.55 7.38
N ARG A 941 -2.19 0.68 6.38
CA ARG A 941 -2.94 -0.59 6.53
C ARG A 941 -2.01 -1.80 6.61
N ASP A 942 -2.31 -2.70 7.55
CA ASP A 942 -2.00 -4.14 7.67
C ASP A 942 -0.71 -4.70 7.01
N PRO A 943 0.24 -5.23 7.79
CA PRO A 943 1.43 -5.95 7.32
C PRO A 943 1.18 -7.18 6.45
N ALA A 944 0.00 -7.79 6.41
CA ALA A 944 -0.21 -9.02 5.61
C ALA A 944 -0.96 -8.79 4.28
N SER A 945 -1.73 -7.71 4.16
CA SER A 945 -2.59 -7.43 3.00
C SER A 945 -2.30 -6.10 2.28
N ALA A 946 -1.50 -5.21 2.88
CA ALA A 946 -0.60 -4.41 2.07
C ALA A 946 0.47 -5.34 1.48
N CYS A 947 1.12 -4.98 0.39
CA CYS A 947 2.42 -5.58 0.07
C CYS A 947 3.47 -5.16 1.13
N ILE A 948 3.26 -5.56 2.39
CA ILE A 948 4.25 -5.74 3.43
C ILE A 948 4.54 -7.25 3.43
N GLY A 949 4.98 -7.77 2.29
CA GLY A 949 5.55 -9.11 2.26
C GLY A 949 6.84 -9.07 3.07
N PHE A 950 6.81 -9.56 4.31
CA PHE A 950 8.01 -9.96 5.02
C PHE A 950 8.63 -11.15 4.28
N THR A 951 9.50 -10.88 3.32
CA THR A 951 10.60 -11.81 3.05
C THR A 951 11.76 -11.37 3.92
N LYS A 952 12.31 -12.31 4.68
CA LYS A 952 13.34 -12.18 5.74
C LYS A 952 14.60 -11.31 5.45
N GLU A 953 14.71 -10.58 4.34
CA GLU A 953 16.01 -10.12 3.82
C GLU A 953 16.16 -8.67 3.27
N ASN A 954 15.23 -7.70 3.38
CA ASN A 954 15.56 -6.28 3.07
C ASN A 954 14.58 -5.23 3.66
N SER A 955 15.08 -4.14 4.27
CA SER A 955 14.41 -3.40 5.37
C SER A 955 14.05 -1.90 5.19
N ASP A 956 14.12 -1.25 4.02
CA ASP A 956 14.35 0.22 4.03
C ASP A 956 13.36 1.17 3.28
N ALA A 957 12.06 0.87 3.12
CA ALA A 957 11.15 1.87 2.51
C ALA A 957 9.68 1.88 3.02
N LEU A 958 9.23 3.05 3.49
CA LEU A 958 7.86 3.33 3.96
C LEU A 958 7.00 3.92 2.81
N LYS A 959 5.78 3.41 2.61
CA LYS A 959 4.86 3.87 1.56
C LYS A 959 3.57 4.40 2.17
N VAL A 960 3.14 5.60 1.74
CA VAL A 960 2.00 6.34 2.29
C VAL A 960 0.92 6.51 1.22
N THR A 961 -0.36 6.27 1.56
CA THR A 961 -1.51 6.32 0.63
C THR A 961 -2.61 7.24 1.17
N PRO A 962 -3.22 8.12 0.35
CA PRO A 962 -4.42 8.88 0.74
C PRO A 962 -5.64 7.96 0.82
N VAL A 963 -6.40 8.07 1.91
CA VAL A 963 -7.65 7.32 2.09
C VAL A 963 -8.82 8.32 2.15
N PRO A 964 -9.93 8.10 1.41
CA PRO A 964 -11.16 8.86 1.61
C PRO A 964 -11.67 8.68 3.04
N HIS A 965 -12.06 9.76 3.71
CA HIS A 965 -12.55 9.74 5.08
C HIS A 965 -13.78 8.81 5.20
N PRO A 966 -13.85 7.88 6.17
CA PRO A 966 -15.03 7.04 6.41
C PRO A 966 -16.23 7.81 7.01
N PHE A 967 -16.18 9.15 7.05
CA PHE A 967 -17.23 10.01 7.61
C PHE A 967 -17.23 11.34 6.86
N THR A 968 -18.07 11.46 5.84
CA THR A 968 -18.55 12.77 5.37
C THR A 968 -20.07 12.70 5.27
N PRO A 969 -20.78 13.55 6.04
CA PRO A 969 -22.24 13.67 6.02
C PRO A 969 -22.69 14.64 4.91
N HIS A 970 -23.88 14.42 4.35
CA HIS A 970 -24.63 15.47 3.65
C HIS A 970 -26.03 15.62 4.27
N ASP A 971 -26.24 16.81 4.84
CA ASP A 971 -27.46 17.64 4.95
C ASP A 971 -28.72 17.00 5.57
N SER A 972 -29.11 17.34 6.80
CA SER A 972 -29.70 18.59 7.34
C SER A 972 -31.21 18.40 7.53
N ASP A 973 -31.64 18.20 8.78
CA ASP A 973 -32.79 18.88 9.38
C ASP A 973 -32.83 18.53 10.88
N ASP A 974 -33.10 19.56 11.68
CA ASP A 974 -33.40 19.47 13.11
C ASP A 974 -34.70 18.67 13.29
N ASP A 975 -34.70 17.68 14.19
CA ASP A 975 -35.71 17.67 15.26
C ASP A 975 -35.32 16.75 16.42
N ASN A 976 -35.64 17.22 17.63
CA ASN A 976 -35.51 16.48 18.88
C ASN A 976 -36.37 15.20 18.84
N SER A 977 -35.75 14.02 18.99
CA SER A 977 -36.12 13.03 20.02
C SER A 977 -35.48 11.66 19.75
N SER A 978 -35.03 11.06 20.86
CA SER A 978 -34.94 9.61 21.09
C SER A 978 -33.72 8.80 20.64
N LEU A 979 -33.24 8.03 21.62
CA LEU A 979 -32.70 6.66 21.54
C LEU A 979 -31.20 6.45 21.24
N GLU A 980 -30.51 6.08 22.34
CA GLU A 980 -29.53 4.99 22.48
C GLU A 980 -28.79 4.53 21.22
N GLY A 981 -27.47 4.75 21.26
CA GLY A 981 -26.55 4.32 20.23
C GLY A 981 -26.06 2.89 20.44
N TYR A 982 -26.10 2.11 19.36
CA TYR A 982 -25.12 1.08 19.05
C TYR A 982 -24.63 1.34 17.61
N PRO A 983 -23.32 1.53 17.38
CA PRO A 983 -22.78 1.70 16.04
C PRO A 983 -22.76 0.37 15.30
N LEU A 984 -23.23 0.40 14.05
CA LEU A 984 -23.22 -0.72 13.09
C LEU A 984 -21.90 -1.49 13.15
N HIS A 985 -21.95 -2.78 13.48
CA HIS A 985 -20.74 -3.61 13.47
C HIS A 985 -20.18 -3.70 12.04
N SER A 986 -18.88 -3.44 11.86
CA SER A 986 -18.20 -3.43 10.55
C SER A 986 -18.36 -4.73 9.74
N ARG A 987 -18.77 -5.83 10.40
CA ARG A 987 -19.03 -7.14 9.80
C ARG A 987 -20.40 -7.26 9.11
N CYS A 988 -21.40 -6.50 9.56
CA CYS A 988 -22.69 -6.38 8.85
C CYS A 988 -22.49 -5.69 7.49
N TRP A 989 -21.51 -4.79 7.40
CA TRP A 989 -21.12 -4.12 6.17
C TRP A 989 -20.52 -5.08 5.13
N ASP A 990 -19.69 -6.03 5.57
CA ASP A 990 -19.15 -7.07 4.70
C ASP A 990 -20.26 -8.01 4.19
N LEU A 991 -21.24 -8.37 5.03
CA LEU A 991 -22.41 -9.15 4.61
C LEU A 991 -23.25 -8.43 3.53
N ILE A 992 -23.43 -7.11 3.65
CA ILE A 992 -24.13 -6.27 2.65
C ILE A 992 -23.34 -6.22 1.34
N GLN A 993 -22.03 -5.95 1.40
CA GLN A 993 -21.16 -5.92 0.23
C GLN A 993 -21.11 -7.27 -0.49
N HIS A 994 -21.10 -8.37 0.26
CA HIS A 994 -20.97 -9.73 -0.27
C HIS A 994 -22.28 -10.23 -0.92
N ASN A 995 -23.43 -10.03 -0.27
CA ASN A 995 -24.71 -10.59 -0.73
C ASN A 995 -25.50 -9.64 -1.65
N ILE A 996 -25.44 -8.32 -1.42
CA ILE A 996 -26.25 -7.32 -2.14
C ILE A 996 -25.40 -6.58 -3.20
N GLY A 997 -24.09 -6.43 -2.96
CA GLY A 997 -23.16 -5.69 -3.81
C GLY A 997 -22.92 -4.25 -3.31
N PRO A 998 -22.14 -3.42 -4.03
CA PRO A 998 -21.87 -2.04 -3.61
C PRO A 998 -23.16 -1.20 -3.66
N VAL A 999 -23.60 -0.71 -2.50
CA VAL A 999 -24.77 0.16 -2.33
C VAL A 999 -24.29 1.59 -2.05
N ALA A 1000 -24.79 2.58 -2.79
CA ALA A 1000 -24.53 3.99 -2.48
C ALA A 1000 -25.24 4.37 -1.17
N GLY A 1001 -24.56 5.05 -0.24
CA GLY A 1001 -25.07 5.35 1.11
C GLY A 1001 -26.50 5.90 1.16
N PHE A 1002 -26.83 6.85 0.27
CA PHE A 1002 -28.18 7.44 0.17
C PHE A 1002 -29.32 6.42 -0.03
N LYS A 1003 -29.05 5.30 -0.73
CA LYS A 1003 -30.04 4.24 -0.95
C LYS A 1003 -30.26 3.40 0.32
N LEU A 1004 -29.24 3.28 1.17
CA LEU A 1004 -29.37 2.56 2.43
C LEU A 1004 -30.16 3.38 3.45
N ASP A 1005 -29.92 4.70 3.51
CA ASP A 1005 -30.65 5.60 4.40
C ASP A 1005 -32.16 5.65 4.04
N LEU A 1006 -32.49 5.65 2.74
CA LEU A 1006 -33.86 5.50 2.25
C LEU A 1006 -34.51 4.17 2.65
N LEU A 1007 -33.75 3.07 2.60
CA LEU A 1007 -34.23 1.75 2.99
C LEU A 1007 -34.54 1.71 4.49
N VAL A 1008 -33.60 2.19 5.32
CA VAL A 1008 -33.76 2.23 6.78
C VAL A 1008 -34.95 3.12 7.17
N ALA A 1009 -35.10 4.29 6.54
CA ALA A 1009 -36.21 5.20 6.80
C ALA A 1009 -37.60 4.61 6.44
N ALA A 1010 -37.71 3.90 5.31
CA ALA A 1010 -38.95 3.21 4.93
C ALA A 1010 -39.31 2.08 5.89
N LEU A 1011 -38.31 1.29 6.32
CA LEU A 1011 -38.51 0.18 7.24
C LEU A 1011 -38.96 0.66 8.63
N ARG A 1012 -38.38 1.75 9.12
CA ARG A 1012 -38.76 2.36 10.41
C ARG A 1012 -40.19 2.89 10.39
N LYS A 1013 -40.56 3.59 9.30
CA LYS A 1013 -41.94 4.06 9.11
C LYS A 1013 -42.95 2.91 9.07
N GLN A 1014 -42.65 1.82 8.36
CA GLN A 1014 -43.55 0.67 8.27
C GLN A 1014 -43.69 -0.07 9.61
N TRP A 1015 -42.63 -0.10 10.43
CA TRP A 1015 -42.65 -0.66 11.79
C TRP A 1015 -43.49 0.19 12.76
N ASP A 1016 -43.29 1.51 12.73
CA ASP A 1016 -44.02 2.47 13.56
C ASP A 1016 -45.53 2.47 13.26
N ASP A 1017 -45.91 2.22 11.99
CA ASP A 1017 -47.32 2.11 11.56
C ASP A 1017 -48.00 0.77 11.98
N LEU A 1018 -47.21 -0.30 12.17
CA LEU A 1018 -47.70 -1.65 12.49
C LEU A 1018 -47.88 -1.87 14.00
N MET A 1019 -46.97 -1.35 14.81
CA MET A 1019 -46.92 -1.59 16.25
C MET A 1019 -48.18 -1.18 17.05
N PRO A 1020 -48.82 -0.03 16.78
CA PRO A 1020 -50.05 0.36 17.48
C PRO A 1020 -51.22 -0.61 17.23
N GLN A 1021 -51.29 -1.23 16.05
CA GLN A 1021 -52.36 -2.16 15.67
C GLN A 1021 -52.20 -3.52 16.38
N LEU A 1022 -50.96 -4.00 16.52
CA LEU A 1022 -50.62 -5.21 17.29
C LEU A 1022 -50.92 -5.04 18.79
N VAL A 1023 -50.67 -3.86 19.35
CA VAL A 1023 -50.98 -3.53 20.75
C VAL A 1023 -52.49 -3.38 20.99
N ALA A 1024 -53.25 -2.89 20.02
CA ALA A 1024 -54.71 -2.81 20.11
C ALA A 1024 -55.40 -4.18 20.01
N ALA A 1025 -54.82 -5.14 19.26
CA ALA A 1025 -55.35 -6.50 19.16
C ALA A 1025 -55.19 -7.31 20.47
N SER A 1026 -54.10 -7.08 21.22
CA SER A 1026 -53.79 -7.82 22.46
C SER A 1026 -54.56 -7.36 23.70
N THR A 1027 -55.14 -6.15 23.69
CA THR A 1027 -55.82 -5.56 24.86
C THR A 1027 -57.32 -5.87 24.97
N ASN A 1028 -57.97 -6.38 23.91
CA ASN A 1028 -59.43 -6.59 23.88
C ASN A 1028 -59.90 -8.02 24.23
N TYR A 1029 -59.02 -8.97 24.53
CA TYR A 1029 -59.37 -10.39 24.68
C TYR A 1029 -58.76 -11.07 25.92
N TYR A 1030 -58.98 -10.52 27.12
CA TYR A 1030 -58.66 -11.27 28.36
C TYR A 1030 -59.84 -11.29 29.36
N SER A 1031 -60.47 -12.46 29.46
CA SER A 1031 -61.31 -12.88 30.59
C SER A 1031 -60.41 -13.54 31.66
N PRO A 1032 -60.59 -13.26 32.96
CA PRO A 1032 -59.56 -13.44 33.99
C PRO A 1032 -59.42 -14.87 34.56
N LEU A 1033 -59.57 -15.93 33.77
CA LEU A 1033 -59.76 -17.29 34.33
C LEU A 1033 -58.60 -18.29 34.18
N TYR A 1034 -57.50 -18.01 33.47
CA TYR A 1034 -56.49 -19.06 33.23
C TYR A 1034 -54.99 -18.67 33.28
N ALA A 1035 -54.63 -17.49 33.80
CA ALA A 1035 -53.24 -17.21 34.17
C ALA A 1035 -53.07 -17.37 35.70
N GLY A 1036 -52.12 -18.20 36.13
CA GLY A 1036 -51.83 -18.45 37.55
C GLY A 1036 -51.60 -17.14 38.31
N PRO A 1037 -52.33 -16.83 39.40
CA PRO A 1037 -52.20 -15.57 40.14
C PRO A 1037 -50.81 -15.30 40.76
N PHE A 1038 -49.91 -16.28 40.72
CA PHE A 1038 -48.67 -16.27 41.50
C PHE A 1038 -47.57 -15.40 40.87
N ASP A 1039 -47.40 -15.43 39.53
CA ASP A 1039 -46.34 -14.69 38.83
C ASP A 1039 -46.64 -13.19 38.73
N TYR A 1040 -47.91 -12.84 38.54
CA TYR A 1040 -48.35 -11.44 38.53
C TYR A 1040 -48.28 -10.80 39.93
N PHE A 1041 -48.52 -11.62 40.97
CA PHE A 1041 -48.40 -11.21 42.37
C PHE A 1041 -46.92 -11.04 42.79
N LEU A 1042 -46.01 -11.90 42.32
CA LEU A 1042 -44.57 -11.73 42.53
C LEU A 1042 -44.01 -10.51 41.78
N ALA A 1043 -44.40 -10.30 40.52
CA ALA A 1043 -43.91 -9.17 39.71
C ALA A 1043 -44.30 -7.80 40.31
N GLY A 1044 -45.46 -7.73 40.99
CA GLY A 1044 -45.89 -6.55 41.74
C GLY A 1044 -45.12 -6.31 43.05
N ARG A 1045 -44.60 -7.37 43.69
CA ARG A 1045 -43.82 -7.29 44.95
C ARG A 1045 -42.33 -7.02 44.71
N LEU A 1046 -41.81 -7.39 43.54
CA LEU A 1046 -40.42 -7.22 43.13
C LEU A 1046 -40.14 -5.93 42.33
N GLY A 1047 -41.15 -5.08 42.11
CA GLY A 1047 -40.97 -3.73 41.55
C GLY A 1047 -40.81 -3.66 40.02
N HIS A 1048 -41.24 -4.67 39.26
CA HIS A 1048 -41.09 -4.68 37.80
C HIS A 1048 -42.03 -3.69 37.08
N SER A 1049 -41.58 -3.18 35.93
CA SER A 1049 -42.24 -2.12 35.14
C SER A 1049 -43.59 -2.55 34.53
N LYS A 1050 -44.38 -1.56 34.09
CA LYS A 1050 -45.67 -1.80 33.41
C LYS A 1050 -45.47 -2.50 32.05
N GLU A 1051 -44.32 -2.27 31.41
CA GLU A 1051 -43.86 -2.89 30.18
C GLU A 1051 -43.56 -4.38 30.35
N TYR A 1052 -42.91 -4.79 31.45
CA TYR A 1052 -42.64 -6.20 31.74
C TYR A 1052 -43.92 -7.04 31.86
N ARG A 1053 -44.98 -6.44 32.45
CA ARG A 1053 -46.32 -7.04 32.53
C ARG A 1053 -47.02 -7.17 31.17
N ARG A 1054 -46.74 -6.27 30.22
CA ARG A 1054 -47.27 -6.34 28.84
C ARG A 1054 -46.59 -7.45 28.01
N VAL A 1055 -45.31 -7.71 28.26
CA VAL A 1055 -44.54 -8.78 27.59
C VAL A 1055 -45.04 -10.17 28.01
N LEU A 1056 -45.35 -10.36 29.30
CA LEU A 1056 -46.00 -11.61 29.76
C LEU A 1056 -47.34 -11.86 29.06
N ALA A 1057 -48.15 -10.80 28.85
CA ALA A 1057 -49.43 -10.91 28.14
C ALA A 1057 -49.27 -11.23 26.64
N PHE A 1058 -48.21 -10.75 25.99
CA PHE A 1058 -47.90 -11.01 24.58
C PHE A 1058 -47.33 -12.43 24.36
N ARG A 1059 -46.49 -12.90 25.28
CA ARG A 1059 -45.97 -14.27 25.31
C ARG A 1059 -47.11 -15.29 25.42
N ASP A 1060 -48.09 -15.03 26.28
CA ASP A 1060 -49.23 -15.93 26.48
C ASP A 1060 -50.23 -15.88 25.29
N TYR A 1061 -50.25 -14.79 24.51
CA TYR A 1061 -51.02 -14.70 23.24
C TYR A 1061 -50.39 -15.55 22.12
N MET A 1062 -49.06 -15.60 22.02
CA MET A 1062 -48.34 -16.39 21.00
C MET A 1062 -48.32 -17.88 21.29
N HIS A 1063 -48.37 -18.30 22.57
CA HIS A 1063 -48.43 -19.72 22.95
C HIS A 1063 -49.83 -20.34 22.86
N TRP A 1064 -50.86 -19.58 22.50
CA TRP A 1064 -52.23 -20.10 22.41
C TRP A 1064 -52.48 -20.81 21.06
N ASP A 1065 -51.85 -21.97 20.88
CA ASP A 1065 -51.97 -22.72 19.63
C ASP A 1065 -53.25 -23.57 19.54
N ASN A 1066 -53.81 -23.56 18.32
CA ASN A 1066 -54.64 -24.57 17.68
C ASN A 1066 -55.46 -25.51 18.57
N LYS A 1067 -56.73 -25.13 18.82
CA LYS A 1067 -57.92 -25.90 18.42
C LYS A 1067 -59.18 -25.25 19.01
N SER A 1068 -60.09 -24.86 18.11
CA SER A 1068 -61.48 -24.45 18.35
C SER A 1068 -61.71 -22.96 18.66
N PHE A 1069 -61.93 -22.13 17.63
CA PHE A 1069 -63.04 -21.16 17.48
C PHE A 1069 -62.92 -20.44 16.10
N PRO A 1070 -64.01 -19.97 15.46
CA PRO A 1070 -64.01 -19.38 14.13
C PRO A 1070 -63.85 -17.85 14.16
N ARG A 1071 -63.08 -17.35 13.16
CA ARG A 1071 -62.74 -15.95 12.82
C ARG A 1071 -61.55 -15.35 13.59
N GLN A 1072 -60.35 -15.53 13.02
CA GLN A 1072 -59.22 -14.62 13.23
C GLN A 1072 -59.61 -13.19 12.79
N PRO A 1073 -59.22 -12.14 13.52
CA PRO A 1073 -59.29 -10.78 13.00
C PRO A 1073 -58.23 -10.62 11.91
N THR A 1074 -58.64 -10.19 10.72
CA THR A 1074 -57.72 -9.78 9.65
C THR A 1074 -56.94 -8.55 10.10
N LEU A 1075 -55.68 -8.73 10.48
CA LEU A 1075 -54.72 -7.64 10.58
C LEU A 1075 -54.55 -7.04 9.18
N SER A 1076 -54.95 -5.79 8.99
CA SER A 1076 -54.75 -5.09 7.71
C SER A 1076 -53.34 -4.52 7.72
N LEU A 1077 -52.38 -5.25 7.15
CA LEU A 1077 -51.00 -4.77 7.03
C LEU A 1077 -50.98 -3.44 6.24
N PRO A 1078 -50.21 -2.43 6.66
CA PRO A 1078 -50.02 -1.23 5.85
C PRO A 1078 -49.41 -1.61 4.49
N ASP A 1079 -49.85 -0.93 3.42
CA ASP A 1079 -49.25 -1.11 2.09
C ASP A 1079 -47.73 -0.89 2.18
N PRO A 1080 -46.90 -1.78 1.60
CA PRO A 1080 -45.46 -1.65 1.67
C PRO A 1080 -45.00 -0.34 1.04
N VAL A 1081 -44.10 0.38 1.72
CA VAL A 1081 -43.54 1.64 1.22
C VAL A 1081 -42.71 1.36 -0.02
N PHE A 1082 -43.27 1.62 -1.21
CA PHE A 1082 -42.56 1.48 -2.47
C PHE A 1082 -41.65 2.68 -2.69
N ILE A 1083 -40.34 2.47 -2.60
CA ILE A 1083 -39.31 3.46 -2.97
C ILE A 1083 -38.75 3.08 -4.34
N PRO A 1084 -39.11 3.78 -5.43
CA PRO A 1084 -38.64 3.48 -6.79
C PRO A 1084 -37.11 3.42 -6.91
N GLU A 1085 -36.39 4.23 -6.13
CA GLU A 1085 -34.92 4.33 -6.10
C GLU A 1085 -34.24 3.06 -5.57
N LEU A 1086 -34.98 2.21 -4.86
CA LEU A 1086 -34.53 0.92 -4.28
C LEU A 1086 -34.95 -0.30 -5.10
N ASP A 1087 -35.72 -0.13 -6.17
CA ASP A 1087 -36.25 -1.25 -6.94
C ASP A 1087 -35.13 -2.11 -7.55
N SER A 1088 -34.03 -1.48 -8.01
CA SER A 1088 -32.84 -2.20 -8.49
C SER A 1088 -32.14 -3.03 -7.40
N LEU A 1089 -32.20 -2.57 -6.14
CA LEU A 1089 -31.59 -3.24 -4.99
C LEU A 1089 -32.41 -4.47 -4.62
N PHE A 1090 -33.73 -4.31 -4.53
CA PHE A 1090 -34.66 -5.40 -4.27
C PHE A 1090 -34.65 -6.45 -5.39
N GLN A 1091 -34.51 -6.06 -6.65
CA GLN A 1091 -34.35 -7.00 -7.76
C GLN A 1091 -33.04 -7.80 -7.68
N ASN A 1092 -31.92 -7.16 -7.29
CA ASN A 1092 -30.65 -7.85 -7.06
C ASN A 1092 -30.70 -8.84 -5.88
N CYS A 1093 -31.33 -8.45 -4.75
CA CYS A 1093 -31.56 -9.35 -3.63
C CYS A 1093 -32.42 -10.56 -4.03
N ARG A 1094 -33.49 -10.35 -4.82
CA ARG A 1094 -34.34 -11.43 -5.33
C ARG A 1094 -33.60 -12.37 -6.29
N GLN A 1095 -32.67 -11.86 -7.10
CA GLN A 1095 -31.89 -12.68 -8.03
C GLN A 1095 -30.82 -13.53 -7.34
N LYS A 1096 -30.28 -13.07 -6.20
CA LYS A 1096 -29.20 -13.75 -5.47
C LYS A 1096 -29.67 -14.59 -4.28
N SER A 1097 -30.85 -14.33 -3.71
CA SER A 1097 -31.39 -15.13 -2.62
C SER A 1097 -31.75 -16.53 -3.09
N SER A 1098 -31.03 -17.53 -2.57
CA SER A 1098 -31.27 -18.94 -2.86
C SER A 1098 -32.60 -19.49 -2.29
N LEU A 1099 -33.26 -18.73 -1.40
CA LEU A 1099 -34.51 -19.11 -0.73
C LEU A 1099 -35.72 -19.14 -1.70
N ILE A 1100 -35.78 -18.25 -2.68
CA ILE A 1100 -36.95 -18.15 -3.58
C ILE A 1100 -37.03 -19.33 -4.56
N ARG A 1101 -35.91 -20.03 -4.82
CA ARG A 1101 -35.89 -21.17 -5.77
C ARG A 1101 -36.35 -22.50 -5.19
N ARG A 1102 -36.58 -22.63 -3.87
CA ARG A 1102 -36.88 -23.93 -3.24
C ARG A 1102 -38.32 -24.12 -2.74
N SER A 1103 -39.13 -23.09 -2.54
CA SER A 1103 -40.53 -23.24 -2.10
C SER A 1103 -41.51 -23.47 -3.25
N SER A 1104 -41.23 -24.45 -4.11
CA SER A 1104 -42.18 -24.93 -5.11
C SER A 1104 -43.09 -26.01 -4.52
N LYS A 1105 -44.00 -25.63 -3.61
CA LYS A 1105 -45.32 -26.30 -3.38
C LYS A 1105 -46.03 -25.70 -2.16
N ARG A 1106 -47.17 -25.04 -2.45
CA ARG A 1106 -48.30 -24.72 -1.56
C ARG A 1106 -47.96 -23.94 -0.28
N ILE A 1107 -47.87 -22.62 -0.42
CA ILE A 1107 -48.71 -21.61 0.25
C ILE A 1107 -48.55 -20.34 -0.60
N LEU A 1108 -49.62 -19.95 -1.29
CA LEU A 1108 -49.74 -18.68 -2.02
C LEU A 1108 -50.43 -17.70 -1.08
N THR A 1109 -49.67 -17.12 -0.17
CA THR A 1109 -50.01 -15.86 0.49
C THR A 1109 -48.91 -14.87 0.12
N LEU A 1110 -49.31 -13.77 -0.52
CA LEU A 1110 -48.45 -12.64 -0.86
C LEU A 1110 -47.87 -12.06 0.44
N ASP A 1111 -46.68 -12.52 0.82
CA ASP A 1111 -45.97 -12.04 2.00
C ASP A 1111 -44.68 -11.37 1.51
N TYR A 1112 -44.69 -10.03 1.47
CA TYR A 1112 -43.47 -9.22 1.32
C TYR A 1112 -42.63 -9.37 2.60
N ARG A 1113 -42.06 -10.54 2.84
CA ARG A 1113 -41.07 -10.74 3.90
C ARG A 1113 -39.73 -10.21 3.40
N LEU A 1114 -39.17 -9.26 4.14
CA LEU A 1114 -37.81 -8.77 3.91
C LEU A 1114 -36.83 -9.95 4.03
N PRO A 1115 -35.81 -10.04 3.16
CA PRO A 1115 -34.74 -11.03 3.31
C PRO A 1115 -34.12 -10.95 4.71
N LEU A 1116 -33.79 -12.10 5.31
CA LEU A 1116 -33.20 -12.21 6.66
C LEU A 1116 -31.96 -11.32 6.81
N GLU A 1117 -31.18 -11.16 5.75
CA GLU A 1117 -29.99 -10.32 5.70
C GLU A 1117 -30.33 -8.83 5.89
N ILE A 1118 -31.51 -8.39 5.45
CA ILE A 1118 -32.04 -7.02 5.68
C ILE A 1118 -32.61 -6.90 7.10
N LEU A 1119 -33.22 -7.96 7.64
CA LEU A 1119 -33.72 -7.99 9.03
C LEU A 1119 -32.58 -8.03 10.06
N MET A 1120 -31.46 -8.67 9.75
CA MET A 1120 -30.25 -8.60 10.59
C MET A 1120 -29.62 -7.20 10.61
N CYS A 1121 -29.87 -6.37 9.59
CA CYS A 1121 -29.40 -4.97 9.57
C CYS A 1121 -30.19 -4.05 10.52
N ILE A 1122 -31.40 -4.45 10.94
CA ILE A 1122 -32.21 -3.69 11.91
C ILE A 1122 -32.00 -4.17 13.35
N ALA A 1123 -31.22 -5.23 13.58
CA ALA A 1123 -30.92 -5.77 14.91
C ALA A 1123 -30.25 -4.75 15.84
N ASP A 1124 -29.41 -3.87 15.31
CA ASP A 1124 -28.73 -2.79 16.08
C ASP A 1124 -29.70 -1.67 16.52
N TYR A 1125 -30.92 -1.65 15.99
CA TYR A 1125 -31.99 -0.70 16.35
C TYR A 1125 -33.06 -1.33 17.24
N LEU A 1126 -32.95 -2.63 17.53
CA LEU A 1126 -33.82 -3.36 18.42
C LEU A 1126 -33.13 -3.47 19.78
N THR A 1127 -33.88 -3.24 20.86
CA THR A 1127 -33.40 -3.57 22.20
C THR A 1127 -33.09 -5.07 22.29
N THR A 1128 -32.22 -5.47 23.22
CA THR A 1128 -31.86 -6.88 23.45
C THR A 1128 -33.09 -7.78 23.60
N GLN A 1129 -34.19 -7.26 24.17
CA GLN A 1129 -35.46 -7.96 24.35
C GLN A 1129 -36.29 -8.09 23.06
N GLU A 1130 -36.21 -7.11 22.15
CA GLU A 1130 -36.87 -7.14 20.83
C GLU A 1130 -36.12 -8.05 19.86
N LEU A 1131 -34.78 -8.04 19.93
CA LEU A 1131 -33.91 -8.96 19.19
C LEU A 1131 -34.14 -10.41 19.63
N TYR A 1132 -34.28 -10.65 20.94
CA TYR A 1132 -34.72 -11.93 21.50
C TYR A 1132 -36.05 -12.38 20.90
N THR A 1133 -37.08 -11.53 20.95
CA THR A 1133 -38.43 -11.83 20.44
C THR A 1133 -38.41 -12.15 18.93
N MET A 1134 -37.61 -11.41 18.16
CA MET A 1134 -37.44 -11.64 16.72
C MET A 1134 -36.76 -12.98 16.43
N LEU A 1135 -35.64 -13.29 17.09
CA LEU A 1135 -34.87 -14.51 16.85
C LEU A 1135 -35.63 -15.77 17.28
N THR A 1136 -36.36 -15.74 18.40
CA THR A 1136 -37.19 -16.86 18.86
C THR A 1136 -38.38 -17.13 17.94
N ALA A 1137 -38.99 -16.08 17.36
CA ALA A 1137 -40.07 -16.23 16.38
C ALA A 1137 -39.64 -16.92 15.07
N PHE A 1138 -38.35 -16.84 14.70
CA PHE A 1138 -37.80 -17.47 13.50
C PHE A 1138 -37.23 -18.88 13.74
N GLU A 1139 -36.95 -19.26 14.99
CA GLU A 1139 -36.49 -20.60 15.35
C GLU A 1139 -37.55 -21.67 15.00
N GLU A 1140 -38.84 -21.30 15.04
CA GLU A 1140 -39.94 -22.18 14.61
C GLU A 1140 -40.12 -22.27 13.08
N GLU A 1141 -39.57 -21.32 12.29
CA GLU A 1141 -39.76 -21.26 10.83
C GLU A 1141 -38.59 -21.84 10.01
N PHE A 1142 -37.35 -21.88 10.55
CA PHE A 1142 -36.15 -22.32 9.81
C PHE A 1142 -35.35 -23.43 10.50
N PRO A 1143 -34.97 -24.51 9.80
CA PRO A 1143 -34.20 -25.60 10.38
C PRO A 1143 -32.82 -25.13 10.87
N ILE A 1144 -32.32 -25.73 11.95
CA ILE A 1144 -31.01 -25.41 12.55
C ILE A 1144 -29.85 -25.45 11.54
N GLU A 1145 -29.92 -26.34 10.53
CA GLU A 1145 -28.97 -26.44 9.40
C GLU A 1145 -28.86 -25.20 8.51
N TYR A 1146 -29.91 -24.39 8.45
CA TYR A 1146 -29.92 -23.13 7.71
C TYR A 1146 -29.07 -22.06 8.44
N TRP A 1147 -29.26 -21.96 9.76
CA TRP A 1147 -28.51 -21.05 10.63
C TRP A 1147 -27.00 -21.38 10.67
N LYS A 1148 -26.63 -22.67 10.58
CA LYS A 1148 -25.25 -23.17 10.52
C LYS A 1148 -24.37 -22.54 9.42
N ARG A 1149 -24.95 -21.98 8.36
CA ARG A 1149 -24.21 -21.48 7.18
C ARG A 1149 -24.10 -19.97 7.06
N GLN A 1150 -24.95 -19.22 7.76
CA GLN A 1150 -25.13 -17.79 7.49
C GLN A 1150 -24.66 -16.88 8.64
N ILE A 1151 -24.54 -17.40 9.86
CA ILE A 1151 -24.07 -16.62 11.01
C ILE A 1151 -22.55 -16.82 11.18
N PRO A 1152 -21.72 -15.76 11.13
CA PRO A 1152 -20.30 -15.84 11.45
C PRO A 1152 -20.11 -16.30 12.90
N VAL A 1153 -19.27 -17.31 13.12
CA VAL A 1153 -18.98 -17.92 14.42
C VAL A 1153 -18.56 -16.88 15.47
N ASP A 1154 -17.86 -15.83 15.04
CA ASP A 1154 -17.36 -14.77 15.92
C ASP A 1154 -18.48 -13.86 16.47
N LEU A 1155 -19.56 -13.65 15.69
CA LEU A 1155 -20.77 -12.94 16.14
C LEU A 1155 -21.52 -13.75 17.20
N PHE A 1156 -21.42 -15.08 17.13
CA PHE A 1156 -21.96 -16.02 18.10
C PHE A 1156 -21.25 -15.94 19.46
N PHE A 1157 -19.96 -15.62 19.47
CA PHE A 1157 -19.15 -15.47 20.69
C PHE A 1157 -19.34 -14.10 21.37
N GLU A 1158 -19.67 -13.05 20.61
CA GLU A 1158 -19.97 -11.71 21.16
C GLU A 1158 -21.37 -11.63 21.82
N LEU A 1159 -22.35 -12.41 21.33
CA LEU A 1159 -23.71 -12.48 21.90
C LEU A 1159 -23.80 -13.26 23.22
N ASN A 1160 -22.73 -13.94 23.65
CA ASN A 1160 -22.67 -14.72 24.89
C ASN A 1160 -22.45 -13.88 26.17
N TYR A 1161 -22.44 -12.55 26.07
CA TYR A 1161 -22.42 -11.63 27.22
C TYR A 1161 -23.81 -11.42 27.86
N VAL A 1162 -24.81 -12.19 27.46
CA VAL A 1162 -26.17 -12.15 28.02
C VAL A 1162 -26.29 -13.18 29.15
N ASP A 1163 -26.76 -12.71 30.30
CA ASP A 1163 -26.92 -13.41 31.57
C ASP A 1163 -27.32 -14.90 31.43
N SER A 1164 -26.46 -15.79 31.93
CA SER A 1164 -26.42 -17.22 31.59
C SER A 1164 -27.50 -18.09 32.24
N GLU A 1165 -28.48 -17.51 32.94
CA GLU A 1165 -29.47 -18.29 33.71
C GLU A 1165 -30.81 -18.50 32.97
N SER A 1166 -31.04 -17.89 31.80
CA SER A 1166 -32.39 -17.80 31.20
C SER A 1166 -32.60 -18.48 29.83
N PHE A 1167 -31.62 -19.20 29.28
CA PHE A 1167 -31.72 -19.76 27.92
C PHE A 1167 -31.00 -21.12 27.78
N PRO A 1168 -31.53 -22.10 27.03
CA PRO A 1168 -30.86 -23.39 26.79
C PRO A 1168 -29.77 -23.26 25.71
N TRP A 1169 -28.90 -22.25 25.82
CA TRP A 1169 -27.78 -22.03 24.89
C TRP A 1169 -26.87 -23.25 24.78
N ALA A 1170 -26.72 -24.00 25.87
CA ALA A 1170 -25.86 -25.18 25.94
C ALA A 1170 -26.19 -26.24 24.85
N PHE A 1171 -27.46 -26.39 24.47
CA PHE A 1171 -27.88 -27.38 23.48
C PHE A 1171 -27.64 -26.91 22.04
N PHE A 1172 -27.98 -25.65 21.74
CA PHE A 1172 -27.77 -25.03 20.42
C PHE A 1172 -26.27 -24.89 20.08
N VAL A 1173 -25.46 -24.54 21.08
CA VAL A 1173 -24.01 -24.30 20.93
C VAL A 1173 -23.23 -25.61 20.81
N SER A 1174 -23.63 -26.67 21.53
CA SER A 1174 -22.99 -28.00 21.48
C SER A 1174 -23.07 -28.66 20.09
N GLU A 1175 -24.24 -28.60 19.43
CA GLU A 1175 -24.44 -29.25 18.13
C GLU A 1175 -23.81 -28.47 16.96
N VAL A 1176 -23.75 -27.14 17.05
CA VAL A 1176 -23.17 -26.29 16.00
C VAL A 1176 -21.64 -26.22 16.10
N LEU A 1177 -21.06 -26.24 17.31
CA LEU A 1177 -19.61 -26.19 17.51
C LEU A 1177 -18.92 -27.54 17.25
N SER A 1178 -19.53 -28.67 17.61
CA SER A 1178 -18.85 -29.97 17.62
C SER A 1178 -18.37 -30.47 16.25
N GLN A 1179 -18.99 -30.08 15.13
CA GLN A 1179 -18.57 -30.51 13.79
C GLN A 1179 -17.79 -29.47 12.98
N ASN A 1180 -18.07 -28.16 13.14
CA ASN A 1180 -17.30 -27.10 12.46
C ASN A 1180 -15.84 -27.04 12.93
N LEU A 1181 -15.58 -27.42 14.18
CA LEU A 1181 -14.23 -27.52 14.75
C LEU A 1181 -13.42 -28.69 14.18
N HIS A 1182 -14.08 -29.74 13.66
CA HIS A 1182 -13.38 -30.93 13.19
C HIS A 1182 -12.78 -30.79 11.79
N GLU A 1183 -13.36 -29.93 10.94
CA GLU A 1183 -12.94 -29.74 9.54
C GLU A 1183 -12.00 -28.54 9.32
N LYS A 1184 -11.91 -27.57 10.24
CA LYS A 1184 -11.19 -26.30 10.00
C LYS A 1184 -10.00 -25.98 10.91
N SER A 1185 -9.76 -26.68 12.01
CA SER A 1185 -8.63 -26.35 12.91
C SER A 1185 -7.47 -27.34 12.77
N GLY A 1186 -6.45 -26.96 11.98
CA GLY A 1186 -5.18 -27.70 11.84
C GLY A 1186 -4.15 -27.44 12.95
N GLU A 1187 -4.42 -26.53 13.90
CA GLU A 1187 -3.45 -26.12 14.93
C GLU A 1187 -3.79 -26.63 16.33
N LEU A 1188 -2.75 -27.13 17.02
CA LEU A 1188 -2.82 -27.77 18.35
C LEU A 1188 -3.30 -26.81 19.46
N TRP A 1189 -3.06 -25.51 19.30
CA TRP A 1189 -3.37 -24.45 20.27
C TRP A 1189 -4.88 -24.27 20.48
N ASN A 1190 -5.68 -24.31 19.40
CA ASN A 1190 -7.14 -24.22 19.47
C ASN A 1190 -7.77 -25.43 20.18
N ARG A 1191 -7.21 -26.64 20.02
CA ARG A 1191 -7.72 -27.85 20.68
C ARG A 1191 -7.54 -27.83 22.20
N MET A 1192 -6.45 -27.25 22.70
CA MET A 1192 -6.18 -27.18 24.15
C MET A 1192 -7.02 -26.12 24.87
N HIS A 1193 -7.32 -24.99 24.21
CA HIS A 1193 -8.20 -23.95 24.75
C HIS A 1193 -9.66 -24.42 24.82
N ILE A 1194 -10.12 -25.17 23.80
CA ILE A 1194 -11.46 -25.77 23.75
C ILE A 1194 -11.64 -26.85 24.83
N MET A 1195 -10.63 -27.70 25.06
CA MET A 1195 -10.68 -28.72 26.13
C MET A 1195 -10.75 -28.12 27.54
N LYS A 1196 -10.19 -26.91 27.75
CA LYS A 1196 -10.31 -26.16 29.00
C LYS A 1196 -11.69 -25.51 29.16
N LEU A 1197 -12.27 -25.00 28.06
CA LEU A 1197 -13.63 -24.40 28.04
C LEU A 1197 -14.76 -25.44 28.20
N LEU A 1198 -14.53 -26.69 27.78
CA LEU A 1198 -15.48 -27.80 27.99
C LEU A 1198 -15.35 -28.47 29.37
N ALA A 1199 -14.34 -28.14 30.17
CA ALA A 1199 -14.13 -28.73 31.50
C ALA A 1199 -15.31 -28.50 32.48
N PRO A 1200 -15.92 -27.29 32.55
CA PRO A 1200 -17.10 -27.08 33.40
C PRO A 1200 -18.34 -27.83 32.91
N ILE A 1201 -18.49 -28.01 31.59
CA ILE A 1201 -19.59 -28.78 30.98
C ILE A 1201 -19.43 -30.27 31.25
N LYS A 1202 -18.19 -30.78 31.22
CA LYS A 1202 -17.86 -32.15 31.61
C LYS A 1202 -18.17 -32.40 33.09
N ASP A 1203 -17.88 -31.45 33.97
CA ASP A 1203 -18.19 -31.56 35.40
C ASP A 1203 -19.70 -31.44 35.67
N TYR A 1204 -20.43 -30.62 34.91
CA TYR A 1204 -21.89 -30.53 34.94
C TYR A 1204 -22.56 -31.83 34.44
N MET A 1205 -22.07 -32.42 33.34
CA MET A 1205 -22.54 -33.70 32.80
C MET A 1205 -22.16 -34.92 33.65
N LEU A 1206 -21.11 -34.83 34.48
CA LEU A 1206 -20.73 -35.90 35.42
C LEU A 1206 -21.46 -35.79 36.77
N GLN A 1207 -21.98 -34.61 37.12
CA GLN A 1207 -22.80 -34.38 38.31
C GLN A 1207 -24.27 -34.75 38.09
N ASP A 1208 -24.79 -34.64 36.87
CA ASP A 1208 -26.13 -35.10 36.53
C ASP A 1208 -26.12 -36.60 36.20
N LYS A 1209 -26.13 -37.45 37.24
CA LYS A 1209 -26.45 -38.87 37.08
C LYS A 1209 -27.96 -39.04 36.85
N ARG A 1210 -28.42 -38.79 35.61
CA ARG A 1210 -29.65 -39.37 35.04
C ARG A 1210 -29.43 -39.77 33.60
#